data_AF-A0A6A2ZTY1-F1
#
_entry.id   AF-A0A6A2ZTY1-F1
#
_cell.length_a   1.000
_cell.length_b   1.000
_cell.length_c   1.000
_cell.angle_alpha   90.00
_cell.angle_beta   90.00
_cell.angle_gamma   90.00
#
_symmetry.space_group_name_H-M   'P 1'
#
loop_
_entity.id
_entity.type
_entity.pdbx_description
1 polymer ?
#
loop_
_entity_poly.entity_id
_entity_poly.type
_entity_poly.pdbx_seq_one_letter_code
_entity_poly.pdbx_strand_id
1 'polypeptide(L)'
;MLQEYKQQAKGSVLQQDGSQTSISYFKNEDNAISSLMEPSVPLPKMESYSQLWNDYFVKLSRVLCSFLFAPEDVNFHSDQTTSGQIPTLVSSFYDELSIKWVIKVLHMVFPSIKACSNKNGFRSHLWVFVSTLQHYVLKAFRKVLTSSPAMLEVFRKEGIWDLIFSENFFYSGSSEEELSEEFSTYDEGSLEKYYACQSNVVQLKYSGVETIHMEVITFVESVATSNGSVQNLPELSALLEALEQCTCNPEIAGVLAKSLLRILQLSAEKTVASFKTLNALSRVLKVACILAQESKQSGDTIPMIGNNYLEGAPSHGCQSSDSREAFRSWTEGIETCMEIFTEFFSVADDSRSLILHDSTCIDCLFELFWEEDYRKRVLKYILDLMNVVTLSEEDRKAMLNVCSKYLETFTHIKEKEKSFVELSINLLVGMIDVIQTDVVHYQALFRDGGCFLHVVSLLNGDLDQEENGERLVLVVLQTLTYLLARNDASKATFRALAGKGYQTLQTLLLDVCQWHPSEQLLNALLDMLVDGKFDMKESSHIKNEDVILLYSSVLQKSSESLRLYGLGVFQQLLRDSLSNRASCVVAGMLNFLLDWFVQEGDDSVILKIAQLIQVIGGYSISGKDIRKIFALLRSEKVGTQQQYCSLLLTTVLSMLNEKGPTAFFDLNGNDSGIIIKTPVHWPLYKGFSFTCWLRVENFPRNGTMGLFKFLTENGRGFLASVAEDKLIYESINLKHHCVHAHVNIVSRKWHFLCITHTIGRAFSGGSLFRCYLDGNLVSSERCRYAKVNEVLTNCSIGTKPILPQNEDITQDSIQDFSPFFGQIGPLYLFADAISSDQVKAVHSLGPSYMYSFLDNEATAFGGNPLPSGILDEKDGLASKIVFGLNAQASDGKKLFNVSPVLDNALDKNLFEATIMVGTQLCSRRLFKEIIYCVGGVSVFFPLITQSERYENDETKALESTTLPVAKERLTAEVIDLVASVFNENLANQQQMHLLSGFSILGFLLQSVPPQQLNMETLSALKNLFLVVSSCGLAELLVKEVIASIFLNPITWLYTVFKVQRELYMFLIEQFDNDPRLLKNLCRFPRIIDIIQQCYWDEVKSGFAIGGQPLLHPITNQVIGERPRREEIHKIRLLLLSLGEMSLRQNIAPPDIKALIAFFETSHDMACIEDVLHMVIRAVSQKTLLVSFLEQVNLIGGCRIFVNLLQRYAISIKIQVSKLFA
;
A
#
# COMPACT_ATOMS: atom_id res chain seq x y z
N MET A 1 -84.43 35.30 12.54
CA MET A 1 -83.06 35.37 13.11
C MET A 1 -82.33 36.66 12.72
N LEU A 2 -81.54 36.70 11.63
CA LEU A 2 -80.61 37.83 11.38
C LEU A 2 -81.30 39.19 11.11
N GLN A 3 -82.55 39.18 10.66
CA GLN A 3 -83.40 40.39 10.56
C GLN A 3 -83.90 40.89 11.93
N GLU A 4 -84.16 40.01 12.90
CA GLU A 4 -84.64 40.37 14.23
C GLU A 4 -83.50 41.00 15.05
N TYR A 5 -82.29 40.45 14.97
CA TYR A 5 -81.09 41.07 15.54
C TYR A 5 -80.87 42.49 14.98
N LYS A 6 -81.07 42.69 13.67
CA LYS A 6 -81.02 44.04 13.04
C LYS A 6 -82.19 44.96 13.39
N GLN A 7 -83.28 44.46 13.95
CA GLN A 7 -84.35 45.28 14.52
C GLN A 7 -84.06 45.66 15.98
N GLN A 8 -83.56 44.74 16.80
CA GLN A 8 -83.21 45.01 18.20
C GLN A 8 -81.97 45.90 18.35
N ALA A 9 -80.93 45.71 17.52
CA ALA A 9 -79.70 46.52 17.55
C ALA A 9 -79.90 48.00 17.17
N LYS A 10 -81.07 48.39 16.63
CA LYS A 10 -81.41 49.80 16.38
C LYS A 10 -81.96 50.54 17.62
N GLY A 11 -82.19 49.85 18.74
CA GLY A 11 -82.83 50.41 19.92
C GLY A 11 -81.93 51.14 20.92
N SER A 12 -80.59 51.05 20.80
CA SER A 12 -79.67 51.39 21.90
C SER A 12 -78.66 52.51 21.62
N VAL A 13 -78.73 53.22 20.50
CA VAL A 13 -77.78 54.30 20.15
C VAL A 13 -78.50 55.54 19.61
N LEU A 14 -78.97 56.40 20.53
CA LEU A 14 -79.02 57.88 20.42
C LEU A 14 -79.76 58.51 21.62
N GLN A 15 -79.10 58.61 22.79
CA GLN A 15 -79.54 59.55 23.82
C GLN A 15 -78.46 60.06 24.79
N GLN A 16 -77.35 60.57 24.25
CA GLN A 16 -76.71 61.80 24.77
C GLN A 16 -75.60 62.26 23.82
N ASP A 17 -75.87 63.32 23.05
CA ASP A 17 -74.95 64.44 22.94
C ASP A 17 -75.75 65.70 22.56
N GLY A 18 -75.47 66.85 23.17
CA GLY A 18 -76.43 67.95 23.24
C GLY A 18 -75.84 69.28 23.69
N SER A 19 -75.37 70.05 22.70
CA SER A 19 -74.77 71.39 22.72
C SER A 19 -75.21 72.41 23.80
N GLN A 20 -74.29 73.34 24.07
CA GLN A 20 -74.44 74.50 24.94
C GLN A 20 -75.66 75.42 24.67
N THR A 21 -76.09 76.04 25.76
CA THR A 21 -76.98 77.21 25.92
C THR A 21 -76.98 78.28 24.82
N SER A 22 -78.18 78.77 24.45
CA SER A 22 -78.63 80.14 24.86
C SER A 22 -80.11 80.46 24.55
N ILE A 23 -80.86 80.85 25.60
CA ILE A 23 -81.80 81.99 25.72
C ILE A 23 -82.42 82.50 24.39
N SER A 24 -83.75 82.51 24.12
CA SER A 24 -85.00 82.40 24.93
C SER A 24 -86.23 82.19 23.99
N TYR A 25 -87.54 82.36 24.28
CA TYR A 25 -88.32 82.96 25.39
C TYR A 25 -89.82 82.52 25.36
N PHE A 26 -90.51 82.62 26.52
CA PHE A 26 -91.95 82.86 26.76
C PHE A 26 -93.08 81.86 26.35
N LYS A 27 -93.77 81.36 27.42
CA LYS A 27 -95.25 81.25 27.64
C LYS A 27 -96.11 80.28 26.81
N ASN A 28 -97.14 79.60 27.37
CA ASN A 28 -97.51 79.31 28.78
C ASN A 28 -98.56 78.15 28.89
N GLU A 29 -98.75 77.65 30.12
CA GLU A 29 -100.01 77.10 30.72
C GLU A 29 -100.61 75.71 30.31
N ASP A 30 -100.32 74.71 31.16
CA ASP A 30 -101.26 74.08 32.13
C ASP A 30 -102.06 72.75 31.94
N ASN A 31 -102.16 72.04 33.10
CA ASN A 31 -102.98 70.88 33.53
C ASN A 31 -102.56 69.46 33.06
N ALA A 32 -102.37 68.39 33.87
CA ALA A 32 -102.91 67.87 35.16
C ALA A 32 -104.04 66.79 34.98
N ILE A 33 -104.18 65.68 35.75
CA ILE A 33 -103.45 65.13 36.93
C ILE A 33 -103.72 63.58 37.15
N SER A 34 -102.74 62.84 37.71
CA SER A 34 -102.80 61.52 38.46
C SER A 34 -103.49 60.25 37.83
N SER A 35 -103.47 59.00 38.39
CA SER A 35 -102.97 58.44 39.69
C SER A 35 -102.61 56.92 39.70
N LEU A 36 -101.56 56.55 40.48
CA LEU A 36 -101.36 55.37 41.37
C LEU A 36 -101.30 53.88 40.90
N MET A 37 -100.13 53.24 41.20
CA MET A 37 -99.78 51.91 41.84
C MET A 37 -100.78 50.72 41.82
N GLU A 38 -100.42 49.41 41.80
CA GLU A 38 -99.32 48.58 42.39
C GLU A 38 -99.29 47.18 41.66
N PRO A 39 -98.58 46.09 42.03
CA PRO A 39 -97.32 45.84 42.79
C PRO A 39 -96.28 45.00 41.96
N SER A 40 -95.28 44.34 42.59
CA SER A 40 -94.15 43.65 41.92
C SER A 40 -93.93 42.15 42.29
N VAL A 41 -93.79 41.26 41.29
CA VAL A 41 -93.19 39.90 41.39
C VAL A 41 -92.50 39.52 40.04
N PRO A 42 -91.79 38.37 39.86
CA PRO A 42 -90.37 38.40 39.44
C PRO A 42 -90.08 38.04 37.96
N LEU A 43 -88.86 38.36 37.51
CA LEU A 43 -88.31 37.94 36.21
C LEU A 43 -87.94 36.44 36.16
N PRO A 44 -88.18 35.75 35.03
CA PRO A 44 -87.42 34.55 34.65
C PRO A 44 -85.96 34.92 34.31
N LYS A 45 -85.01 34.00 34.55
CA LYS A 45 -83.63 34.18 34.09
C LYS A 45 -83.58 34.12 32.55
N MET A 46 -82.94 35.09 31.91
CA MET A 46 -82.51 34.93 30.53
C MET A 46 -81.39 33.88 30.47
N GLU A 47 -81.64 32.79 29.76
CA GLU A 47 -80.54 31.97 29.21
C GLU A 47 -79.74 32.81 28.22
N SER A 48 -78.43 32.57 28.15
CA SER A 48 -77.57 33.38 27.27
C SER A 48 -77.93 33.13 25.81
N TYR A 49 -77.99 34.19 24.99
CA TYR A 49 -78.45 34.11 23.60
C TYR A 49 -77.59 33.16 22.72
N SER A 50 -76.35 32.86 23.14
CA SER A 50 -75.49 31.84 22.56
C SER A 50 -76.03 30.41 22.75
N GLN A 51 -76.64 30.07 23.90
CA GLN A 51 -77.16 28.72 24.15
C GLN A 51 -78.29 28.37 23.16
N LEU A 52 -79.23 29.29 22.94
CA LEU A 52 -80.32 29.11 21.97
C LEU A 52 -79.82 28.93 20.53
N TRP A 53 -78.76 29.67 20.13
CA TRP A 53 -78.13 29.50 18.83
C TRP A 53 -77.38 28.16 18.71
N ASN A 54 -76.60 27.78 19.73
CA ASN A 54 -75.89 26.50 19.77
C ASN A 54 -76.88 25.32 19.68
N ASP A 55 -77.98 25.37 20.42
CA ASP A 55 -79.00 24.33 20.45
C ASP A 55 -79.76 24.22 19.11
N TYR A 56 -79.98 25.35 18.42
CA TYR A 56 -80.47 25.38 17.03
C TYR A 56 -79.46 24.79 16.03
N PHE A 57 -78.16 25.13 16.15
CA PHE A 57 -77.10 24.60 15.29
C PHE A 57 -76.89 23.10 15.49
N VAL A 58 -76.97 22.59 16.72
CA VAL A 58 -76.96 21.16 17.04
C VAL A 58 -78.15 20.45 16.38
N LYS A 59 -79.35 21.03 16.46
CA LYS A 59 -80.55 20.47 15.79
C LYS A 59 -80.41 20.46 14.27
N LEU A 60 -79.90 21.54 13.66
CA LEU A 60 -79.66 21.61 12.22
C LEU A 60 -78.65 20.56 11.74
N SER A 61 -77.51 20.45 12.44
CA SER A 61 -76.45 19.49 12.11
C SER A 61 -76.94 18.05 12.28
N ARG A 62 -77.73 17.77 13.33
CA ARG A 62 -78.38 16.48 13.55
C ARG A 62 -79.39 16.12 12.46
N VAL A 63 -80.19 17.08 11.98
CA VAL A 63 -81.11 16.85 10.84
C VAL A 63 -80.33 16.57 9.55
N LEU A 64 -79.27 17.31 9.25
CA LEU A 64 -78.42 17.05 8.08
C LEU A 64 -77.76 15.66 8.15
N CYS A 65 -77.29 15.24 9.32
CA CYS A 65 -76.74 13.90 9.53
C CYS A 65 -77.81 12.80 9.50
N SER A 66 -79.08 13.11 9.77
CA SER A 66 -80.17 12.12 9.72
C SER A 66 -80.55 11.64 8.32
N PHE A 67 -80.02 12.26 7.26
CA PHE A 67 -80.10 11.71 5.90
C PHE A 67 -79.17 10.51 5.67
N LEU A 68 -78.20 10.26 6.57
CA LEU A 68 -77.22 9.17 6.47
C LEU A 68 -77.62 7.89 7.25
N PHE A 69 -78.75 7.92 7.98
CA PHE A 69 -79.20 6.80 8.84
C PHE A 69 -80.72 6.72 8.95
N ALA A 70 -81.24 5.57 9.40
CA ALA A 70 -82.60 5.51 9.92
C ALA A 70 -82.72 6.31 11.25
N PRO A 71 -83.88 6.90 11.58
CA PRO A 71 -83.96 7.93 12.64
C PRO A 71 -83.82 7.46 14.10
N GLU A 72 -83.74 6.16 14.38
CA GLU A 72 -83.92 5.63 15.75
C GLU A 72 -82.63 5.63 16.59
N ASP A 73 -81.45 5.55 15.99
CA ASP A 73 -80.16 5.52 16.72
C ASP A 73 -79.56 6.92 17.01
N VAL A 74 -80.39 7.96 17.15
CA VAL A 74 -79.92 9.37 17.26
C VAL A 74 -79.76 9.83 18.73
N ASN A 75 -79.69 8.87 19.66
CA ASN A 75 -79.40 9.10 21.08
C ASN A 75 -77.89 9.10 21.35
N PHE A 76 -77.27 10.28 21.30
CA PHE A 76 -75.81 10.46 21.43
C PHE A 76 -75.24 10.42 22.87
N HIS A 77 -75.99 9.94 23.87
CA HIS A 77 -75.58 9.97 25.29
C HIS A 77 -75.93 8.68 26.07
N SER A 78 -75.26 7.57 25.77
CA SER A 78 -74.98 6.49 26.74
C SER A 78 -74.10 5.40 26.13
N ASP A 79 -72.88 5.19 26.66
CA ASP A 79 -72.14 3.95 26.42
C ASP A 79 -72.69 2.83 27.30
N GLN A 80 -73.56 1.98 26.74
CA GLN A 80 -73.89 0.69 27.33
C GLN A 80 -74.34 -0.31 26.27
N THR A 81 -73.68 -1.47 26.25
CA THR A 81 -73.94 -2.55 25.29
C THR A 81 -75.19 -3.35 25.65
N THR A 82 -76.18 -3.36 24.77
CA THR A 82 -77.23 -4.40 24.70
C THR A 82 -77.37 -4.90 23.27
N SER A 83 -77.80 -6.15 23.11
CA SER A 83 -77.63 -6.92 21.87
C SER A 83 -78.91 -7.08 21.06
N GLY A 84 -78.77 -6.92 19.74
CA GLY A 84 -79.51 -7.70 18.76
C GLY A 84 -80.95 -7.30 18.46
N GLN A 85 -81.12 -6.29 17.59
CA GLN A 85 -82.22 -6.28 16.62
C GLN A 85 -81.65 -6.04 15.21
N ILE A 86 -82.33 -6.58 14.20
CA ILE A 86 -81.88 -6.60 12.81
C ILE A 86 -82.28 -5.27 12.15
N PRO A 87 -81.34 -4.47 11.61
CA PRO A 87 -81.70 -3.32 10.80
C PRO A 87 -82.46 -3.77 9.55
N THR A 88 -83.60 -3.15 9.27
CA THR A 88 -84.24 -3.27 7.96
C THR A 88 -83.27 -2.80 6.88
N LEU A 89 -83.03 -3.61 5.85
CA LEU A 89 -82.20 -3.19 4.71
C LEU A 89 -82.89 -2.04 3.98
N VAL A 90 -82.46 -0.82 4.30
CA VAL A 90 -82.40 0.27 3.34
C VAL A 90 -81.55 -0.23 2.16
N SER A 91 -81.95 0.09 0.93
CA SER A 91 -81.19 -0.35 -0.23
C SER A 91 -79.86 0.42 -0.28
N SER A 92 -78.76 -0.28 -0.58
CA SER A 92 -77.43 0.35 -0.71
C SER A 92 -77.40 1.51 -1.71
N PHE A 93 -78.32 1.51 -2.68
CA PHE A 93 -78.53 2.60 -3.64
C PHE A 93 -79.11 3.89 -3.00
N TYR A 94 -79.96 3.78 -1.97
CA TYR A 94 -80.40 4.93 -1.18
C TYR A 94 -79.25 5.48 -0.34
N ASP A 95 -78.48 4.62 0.31
CA ASP A 95 -77.32 5.03 1.11
C ASP A 95 -76.26 5.71 0.22
N GLU A 96 -76.00 5.15 -0.97
CA GLU A 96 -75.13 5.74 -1.99
C GLU A 96 -75.62 7.13 -2.40
N LEU A 97 -76.90 7.29 -2.76
CA LEU A 97 -77.46 8.58 -3.17
C LEU A 97 -77.48 9.61 -2.02
N SER A 98 -77.70 9.16 -0.78
CA SER A 98 -77.71 10.02 0.41
C SER A 98 -76.30 10.52 0.75
N ILE A 99 -75.29 9.65 0.68
CA ILE A 99 -73.87 10.04 0.81
C ILE A 99 -73.51 11.07 -0.27
N LYS A 100 -73.85 10.78 -1.53
CA LYS A 100 -73.64 11.68 -2.69
C LYS A 100 -74.29 13.05 -2.50
N TRP A 101 -75.50 13.10 -1.96
CA TRP A 101 -76.22 14.34 -1.71
C TRP A 101 -75.61 15.13 -0.55
N VAL A 102 -75.34 14.48 0.60
CA VAL A 102 -74.78 15.16 1.79
C VAL A 102 -73.39 15.73 1.50
N ILE A 103 -72.50 14.99 0.84
CA ILE A 103 -71.15 15.50 0.48
C ILE A 103 -71.26 16.74 -0.43
N LYS A 104 -72.11 16.71 -1.45
CA LYS A 104 -72.35 17.86 -2.34
C LYS A 104 -72.98 19.05 -1.62
N VAL A 105 -73.87 18.83 -0.65
CA VAL A 105 -74.41 19.90 0.20
C VAL A 105 -73.32 20.53 1.06
N LEU A 106 -72.45 19.73 1.69
CA LEU A 106 -71.36 20.24 2.53
C LEU A 106 -70.33 21.03 1.74
N HIS A 107 -69.95 20.56 0.54
CA HIS A 107 -69.09 21.30 -0.41
C HIS A 107 -69.66 22.67 -0.81
N MET A 108 -70.98 22.87 -0.81
CA MET A 108 -71.60 24.19 -1.01
C MET A 108 -71.72 25.02 0.27
N VAL A 109 -72.00 24.36 1.41
CA VAL A 109 -72.25 25.03 2.70
C VAL A 109 -70.98 25.65 3.28
N PHE A 110 -69.86 24.92 3.33
CA PHE A 110 -68.65 25.38 4.01
C PHE A 110 -68.04 26.66 3.37
N PRO A 111 -67.81 26.75 2.04
CA PRO A 111 -67.34 27.99 1.41
C PRO A 111 -68.33 29.16 1.57
N SER A 112 -69.64 28.88 1.58
CA SER A 112 -70.68 29.89 1.80
C SER A 112 -70.60 30.50 3.20
N ILE A 113 -70.13 29.75 4.21
CA ILE A 113 -69.92 30.27 5.57
C ILE A 113 -68.66 31.15 5.63
N LYS A 114 -67.54 30.78 4.99
CA LYS A 114 -66.33 31.62 4.90
C LYS A 114 -66.61 32.95 4.18
N ALA A 115 -67.42 32.94 3.12
CA ALA A 115 -67.92 34.16 2.47
C ALA A 115 -68.79 35.08 3.39
N CYS A 116 -69.27 34.55 4.52
CA CYS A 116 -70.03 35.29 5.53
C CYS A 116 -69.21 35.71 6.76
N SER A 117 -68.03 35.11 7.03
CA SER A 117 -67.23 35.40 8.23
C SER A 117 -66.46 36.73 8.17
N ASN A 118 -66.10 37.20 6.96
CA ASN A 118 -65.32 38.44 6.74
C ASN A 118 -66.13 39.74 6.96
N LYS A 119 -67.07 39.73 7.91
CA LYS A 119 -67.93 40.86 8.29
C LYS A 119 -67.92 41.00 9.81
N ASN A 120 -67.09 41.95 10.27
CA ASN A 120 -66.76 42.17 11.68
C ASN A 120 -68.01 42.19 12.57
N GLY A 121 -68.08 41.23 13.50
CA GLY A 121 -69.20 41.03 14.43
C GLY A 121 -69.78 39.60 14.45
N PHE A 122 -69.72 38.83 13.35
CA PHE A 122 -70.33 37.48 13.27
C PHE A 122 -69.36 36.30 13.49
N ARG A 123 -68.04 36.56 13.58
CA ARG A 123 -66.97 35.54 13.51
C ARG A 123 -67.12 34.42 14.56
N SER A 124 -67.40 34.74 15.82
CA SER A 124 -67.48 33.76 16.93
C SER A 124 -68.65 32.78 16.85
N HIS A 125 -69.86 33.26 16.56
CA HIS A 125 -71.04 32.38 16.48
C HIS A 125 -71.04 31.51 15.21
N LEU A 126 -70.48 32.01 14.10
CA LEU A 126 -70.26 31.20 12.90
C LEU A 126 -69.19 30.13 13.13
N TRP A 127 -68.12 30.44 13.87
CA TRP A 127 -67.09 29.47 14.22
C TRP A 127 -67.66 28.31 15.06
N VAL A 128 -68.43 28.60 16.13
CA VAL A 128 -69.10 27.55 16.93
C VAL A 128 -70.07 26.71 16.09
N PHE A 129 -70.78 27.30 15.12
CA PHE A 129 -71.60 26.54 14.17
C PHE A 129 -70.76 25.60 13.29
N VAL A 130 -69.68 26.11 12.70
CA VAL A 130 -68.76 25.35 11.85
C VAL A 130 -68.18 24.17 12.63
N SER A 131 -67.63 24.40 13.82
CA SER A 131 -67.14 23.37 14.74
C SER A 131 -68.21 22.32 15.09
N THR A 132 -69.43 22.75 15.38
CA THR A 132 -70.56 21.85 15.69
C THR A 132 -70.93 20.99 14.47
N LEU A 133 -70.97 21.59 13.28
CA LEU A 133 -71.31 20.89 12.04
C LEU A 133 -70.22 19.87 11.67
N GLN A 134 -68.95 20.24 11.79
CA GLN A 134 -67.78 19.37 11.57
C GLN A 134 -67.84 18.14 12.48
N HIS A 135 -67.99 18.33 13.79
CA HIS A 135 -68.11 17.22 14.77
C HIS A 135 -69.26 16.26 14.43
N TYR A 136 -70.47 16.79 14.20
CA TYR A 136 -71.63 15.94 13.89
C TYR A 136 -71.48 15.20 12.56
N VAL A 137 -70.90 15.83 11.53
CA VAL A 137 -70.63 15.21 10.23
C VAL A 137 -69.59 14.10 10.33
N LEU A 138 -68.46 14.33 11.03
CA LEU A 138 -67.43 13.30 11.25
C LEU A 138 -68.00 12.11 12.03
N LYS A 139 -68.75 12.37 13.10
CA LYS A 139 -69.41 11.35 13.92
C LYS A 139 -70.43 10.53 13.11
N ALA A 140 -71.13 11.16 12.17
CA ALA A 140 -72.01 10.48 11.24
C ALA A 140 -71.24 9.62 10.23
N PHE A 141 -70.28 10.18 9.49
CA PHE A 141 -69.47 9.44 8.51
C PHE A 141 -68.74 8.25 9.14
N ARG A 142 -68.15 8.41 10.33
CA ARG A 142 -67.52 7.33 11.11
C ARG A 142 -68.48 6.18 11.39
N LYS A 143 -69.72 6.50 11.82
CA LYS A 143 -70.74 5.49 12.07
C LYS A 143 -71.21 4.80 10.78
N VAL A 144 -71.32 5.50 9.64
CA VAL A 144 -71.69 4.88 8.35
C VAL A 144 -70.65 3.84 7.94
N LEU A 145 -69.36 4.21 7.98
CA LEU A 145 -68.27 3.33 7.58
C LEU A 145 -68.03 2.17 8.55
N THR A 146 -68.36 2.35 9.83
CA THR A 146 -68.36 1.25 10.82
C THR A 146 -69.51 0.25 10.56
N SER A 147 -70.69 0.73 10.14
CA SER A 147 -71.84 -0.13 9.83
C SER A 147 -71.78 -0.78 8.45
N SER A 148 -71.17 -0.12 7.44
CA SER A 148 -71.03 -0.66 6.08
C SER A 148 -69.72 -0.18 5.41
N PRO A 149 -68.60 -0.90 5.62
CA PRO A 149 -67.30 -0.53 5.04
C PRO A 149 -67.27 -0.46 3.51
N ALA A 150 -68.17 -1.19 2.83
CA ALA A 150 -68.27 -1.18 1.37
C ALA A 150 -68.64 0.19 0.78
N MET A 151 -69.29 1.07 1.57
CA MET A 151 -69.67 2.41 1.12
C MET A 151 -68.46 3.35 0.97
N LEU A 152 -67.27 2.97 1.44
CA LEU A 152 -66.04 3.77 1.31
C LEU A 152 -65.71 4.12 -0.14
N GLU A 153 -66.02 3.27 -1.11
CA GLU A 153 -65.86 3.62 -2.54
C GLU A 153 -66.74 4.79 -2.98
N VAL A 154 -67.95 4.94 -2.42
CA VAL A 154 -68.85 6.05 -2.73
C VAL A 154 -68.28 7.35 -2.17
N PHE A 155 -67.83 7.31 -0.91
CA PHE A 155 -67.16 8.43 -0.24
C PHE A 155 -65.92 8.91 -1.02
N ARG A 156 -65.06 7.96 -1.46
CA ARG A 156 -63.88 8.25 -2.30
C ARG A 156 -64.26 8.88 -3.65
N LYS A 157 -65.28 8.35 -4.34
CA LYS A 157 -65.73 8.84 -5.67
C LYS A 157 -66.36 10.24 -5.66
N GLU A 158 -66.71 10.75 -4.48
CA GLU A 158 -67.39 12.04 -4.29
C GLU A 158 -66.52 13.11 -3.61
N GLY A 159 -65.23 12.83 -3.39
CA GLY A 159 -64.29 13.82 -2.85
C GLY A 159 -64.50 14.13 -1.36
N ILE A 160 -64.69 13.10 -0.52
CA ILE A 160 -64.75 13.29 0.94
C ILE A 160 -63.45 13.88 1.51
N TRP A 161 -62.29 13.49 0.98
CA TRP A 161 -61.01 13.95 1.49
C TRP A 161 -60.76 15.42 1.11
N ASP A 162 -61.09 15.81 -0.13
CA ASP A 162 -61.10 17.20 -0.59
C ASP A 162 -62.02 18.10 0.26
N LEU A 163 -63.15 17.55 0.75
CA LEU A 163 -64.05 18.26 1.66
C LEU A 163 -63.44 18.43 3.06
N ILE A 164 -62.95 17.34 3.64
CA ILE A 164 -62.46 17.28 5.03
C ILE A 164 -61.15 18.06 5.21
N PHE A 165 -60.22 17.99 4.25
CA PHE A 165 -58.97 18.76 4.28
C PHE A 165 -59.07 20.12 3.59
N SER A 166 -60.28 20.63 3.31
CA SER A 166 -60.46 21.97 2.74
C SER A 166 -60.09 23.10 3.71
N GLU A 167 -59.79 24.28 3.16
CA GLU A 167 -59.65 25.55 3.90
C GLU A 167 -60.80 25.87 4.87
N ASN A 168 -61.97 25.30 4.60
CA ASN A 168 -63.22 25.59 5.32
C ASN A 168 -63.58 24.48 6.33
N PHE A 169 -62.77 23.42 6.39
CA PHE A 169 -62.97 22.27 7.28
C PHE A 169 -61.77 22.10 8.21
N PHE A 170 -60.66 21.51 7.75
CA PHE A 170 -59.46 21.30 8.57
C PHE A 170 -58.69 22.62 8.84
N TYR A 171 -58.32 23.38 7.81
CA TYR A 171 -57.49 24.58 7.95
C TYR A 171 -58.24 25.85 8.41
N SER A 172 -59.49 25.73 8.85
CA SER A 172 -60.35 26.89 9.17
C SER A 172 -59.92 27.67 10.45
N GLY A 173 -58.81 27.30 11.09
CA GLY A 173 -58.32 27.90 12.33
C GLY A 173 -56.89 28.45 12.29
N SER A 174 -56.11 28.26 11.22
CA SER A 174 -54.68 28.64 11.19
C SER A 174 -54.39 30.08 10.75
N SER A 175 -55.40 30.85 10.33
CA SER A 175 -55.23 32.22 9.81
C SER A 175 -55.58 33.32 10.84
N GLU A 176 -54.76 33.48 11.89
CA GLU A 176 -54.90 34.57 12.87
C GLU A 176 -53.67 35.51 13.01
N GLU A 177 -52.69 35.46 12.09
CA GLU A 177 -51.55 36.38 12.09
C GLU A 177 -51.91 37.87 11.84
N GLU A 178 -53.10 38.19 11.30
CA GLU A 178 -53.56 39.57 11.06
C GLU A 178 -54.10 40.30 12.33
N LEU A 179 -53.79 39.84 13.55
CA LEU A 179 -54.39 40.37 14.80
C LEU A 179 -53.41 41.05 15.78
N SER A 180 -52.16 41.27 15.40
CA SER A 180 -51.11 41.80 16.29
C SER A 180 -50.66 43.26 16.03
N GLU A 181 -50.89 43.84 14.84
CA GLU A 181 -50.25 45.12 14.46
C GLU A 181 -50.94 46.42 14.93
N GLU A 182 -52.24 46.44 15.27
CA GLU A 182 -52.99 47.70 15.50
C GLU A 182 -53.16 48.16 16.97
N PHE A 183 -52.41 47.61 17.95
CA PHE A 183 -52.46 48.11 19.33
C PHE A 183 -51.12 48.09 20.10
N SER A 184 -50.18 49.00 19.76
CA SER A 184 -49.38 49.72 20.78
C SER A 184 -48.46 50.81 20.19
N THR A 185 -48.90 52.06 20.24
CA THR A 185 -48.00 53.23 20.26
C THR A 185 -48.27 54.07 21.51
N TYR A 186 -47.20 54.42 22.21
CA TYR A 186 -47.07 55.32 23.37
C TYR A 186 -47.35 54.82 24.79
N ASP A 187 -46.36 55.19 25.62
CA ASP A 187 -46.28 55.44 27.07
C ASP A 187 -46.56 54.33 28.11
N GLU A 188 -45.45 53.95 28.78
CA GLU A 188 -45.46 53.44 30.15
C GLU A 188 -46.10 54.48 31.10
N GLY A 189 -47.11 54.08 31.89
CA GLY A 189 -47.91 55.09 32.61
C GLY A 189 -48.78 54.61 33.77
N SER A 190 -48.35 53.61 34.54
CA SER A 190 -48.93 53.19 35.83
C SER A 190 -50.44 52.83 35.89
N LEU A 191 -50.75 51.55 36.18
CA LEU A 191 -51.63 51.25 37.33
C LEU A 191 -51.49 49.79 37.81
N GLU A 192 -51.16 49.61 39.10
CA GLU A 192 -51.38 48.35 39.80
C GLU A 192 -52.87 48.18 40.19
N LYS A 193 -53.31 46.92 40.31
CA LYS A 193 -54.59 46.47 40.92
C LYS A 193 -55.86 46.79 40.13
N TYR A 194 -56.29 45.83 39.30
CA TYR A 194 -57.70 45.36 39.29
C TYR A 194 -57.88 43.91 38.77
N TYR A 195 -56.93 43.01 39.04
CA TYR A 195 -57.09 41.58 38.75
C TYR A 195 -58.01 40.87 39.76
N ALA A 196 -59.30 40.66 39.43
CA ALA A 196 -60.16 39.64 40.08
C ALA A 196 -61.53 39.34 39.41
N CYS A 197 -61.67 39.25 38.06
CA CYS A 197 -62.80 38.53 37.39
C CYS A 197 -62.74 38.58 35.84
N GLN A 198 -61.85 37.83 35.17
CA GLN A 198 -61.99 37.58 33.71
C GLN A 198 -61.23 36.38 33.11
N SER A 199 -60.49 35.60 33.92
CA SER A 199 -59.62 34.50 33.46
C SER A 199 -60.32 33.41 32.65
N ASN A 200 -61.58 33.08 32.98
CA ASN A 200 -62.21 31.82 32.55
C ASN A 200 -62.84 31.85 31.14
N VAL A 201 -62.66 32.95 30.37
CA VAL A 201 -63.26 33.11 29.03
C VAL A 201 -62.23 33.02 27.90
N VAL A 202 -60.95 33.30 28.19
CA VAL A 202 -59.87 33.22 27.18
C VAL A 202 -59.39 31.79 27.00
N GLN A 203 -59.23 31.05 28.10
CA GLN A 203 -58.64 29.71 28.15
C GLN A 203 -59.51 28.60 27.52
N LEU A 204 -60.70 28.94 27.01
CA LEU A 204 -61.68 28.01 26.41
C LEU A 204 -61.75 28.10 24.88
N LYS A 205 -60.87 28.88 24.23
CA LYS A 205 -60.85 29.08 22.77
C LYS A 205 -59.87 28.17 22.02
N TYR A 206 -58.66 27.99 22.53
CA TYR A 206 -57.59 27.25 21.83
C TYR A 206 -57.96 25.77 21.58
N SER A 207 -58.34 25.05 22.63
CA SER A 207 -58.62 23.61 22.59
C SER A 207 -59.73 23.16 21.63
N GLY A 208 -60.57 24.09 21.14
CA GLY A 208 -61.62 23.77 20.18
C GLY A 208 -61.11 23.43 18.78
N VAL A 209 -60.00 24.03 18.35
CA VAL A 209 -59.38 23.76 17.03
C VAL A 209 -58.71 22.38 17.04
N GLU A 210 -57.83 22.16 18.03
CA GLU A 210 -57.08 20.92 18.26
C GLU A 210 -58.01 19.69 18.32
N THR A 211 -59.15 19.83 19.01
CA THR A 211 -60.15 18.75 19.13
C THR A 211 -60.66 18.29 17.77
N ILE A 212 -60.91 19.23 16.84
CA ILE A 212 -61.46 18.92 15.51
C ILE A 212 -60.37 18.33 14.61
N HIS A 213 -59.13 18.84 14.69
CA HIS A 213 -58.00 18.22 14.00
C HIS A 213 -57.80 16.77 14.44
N MET A 214 -57.84 16.51 15.76
CA MET A 214 -57.75 15.16 16.32
C MET A 214 -58.92 14.25 15.89
N GLU A 215 -60.15 14.78 15.83
CA GLU A 215 -61.32 14.02 15.34
C GLU A 215 -61.25 13.71 13.84
N VAL A 216 -60.75 14.63 13.01
CA VAL A 216 -60.47 14.38 11.58
C VAL A 216 -59.43 13.28 11.44
N ILE A 217 -58.27 13.44 12.08
CA ILE A 217 -57.13 12.54 11.91
C ILE A 217 -57.49 11.13 12.40
N THR A 218 -58.08 10.99 13.59
CA THR A 218 -58.52 9.69 14.10
C THR A 218 -59.70 9.08 13.33
N PHE A 219 -60.49 9.89 12.60
CA PHE A 219 -61.46 9.37 11.63
C PHE A 219 -60.75 8.75 10.42
N VAL A 220 -59.85 9.49 9.75
CA VAL A 220 -59.11 8.96 8.57
C VAL A 220 -58.30 7.71 8.95
N GLU A 221 -57.64 7.71 10.10
CA GLU A 221 -56.93 6.56 10.65
C GLU A 221 -57.81 5.30 10.75
N SER A 222 -59.02 5.45 11.30
CA SER A 222 -59.98 4.33 11.45
C SER A 222 -60.53 3.82 10.12
N VAL A 223 -60.47 4.62 9.05
CA VAL A 223 -60.87 4.24 7.70
C VAL A 223 -59.71 3.58 6.96
N ALA A 224 -58.51 4.15 7.01
CA ALA A 224 -57.30 3.65 6.36
C ALA A 224 -56.83 2.29 6.91
N THR A 225 -57.08 2.01 8.18
CA THR A 225 -56.79 0.72 8.85
C THR A 225 -57.92 -0.31 8.71
N SER A 226 -59.03 0.03 8.03
CA SER A 226 -60.20 -0.85 7.98
C SER A 226 -59.98 -2.12 7.12
N ASN A 227 -60.47 -3.26 7.61
CA ASN A 227 -60.35 -4.54 6.91
C ASN A 227 -61.17 -4.61 5.60
N GLY A 228 -62.14 -3.72 5.41
CA GLY A 228 -63.08 -3.73 4.28
C GLY A 228 -62.53 -3.27 2.93
N SER A 229 -61.35 -2.63 2.87
CA SER A 229 -60.74 -2.17 1.62
C SER A 229 -59.43 -2.89 1.29
N VAL A 230 -59.17 -3.08 -0.01
CA VAL A 230 -57.93 -3.70 -0.52
C VAL A 230 -56.75 -2.72 -0.51
N GLN A 231 -57.03 -1.42 -0.61
CA GLN A 231 -56.03 -0.34 -0.66
C GLN A 231 -56.49 0.84 0.21
N ASN A 232 -55.53 1.60 0.74
CA ASN A 232 -55.73 2.83 1.52
C ASN A 232 -55.11 4.08 0.86
N LEU A 233 -54.94 4.02 -0.47
CA LEU A 233 -54.28 5.05 -1.29
C LEU A 233 -54.89 6.46 -1.14
N PRO A 234 -56.22 6.69 -1.24
CA PRO A 234 -56.78 8.05 -1.18
C PRO A 234 -56.66 8.68 0.21
N GLU A 235 -56.81 7.86 1.26
CA GLU A 235 -56.70 8.30 2.65
C GLU A 235 -55.27 8.77 2.98
N LEU A 236 -54.28 8.06 2.45
CA LEU A 236 -52.87 8.38 2.63
C LEU A 236 -52.40 9.56 1.79
N SER A 237 -52.90 9.73 0.55
CA SER A 237 -52.61 10.94 -0.24
C SER A 237 -53.07 12.19 0.49
N ALA A 238 -54.30 12.17 1.00
CA ALA A 238 -54.87 13.29 1.74
C ALA A 238 -54.10 13.60 3.04
N LEU A 239 -53.69 12.59 3.81
CA LEU A 239 -52.88 12.79 5.02
C LEU A 239 -51.45 13.31 4.70
N LEU A 240 -50.85 12.89 3.59
CA LEU A 240 -49.53 13.37 3.15
C LEU A 240 -49.57 14.80 2.63
N GLU A 241 -50.58 15.13 1.81
CA GLU A 241 -50.84 16.50 1.35
C GLU A 241 -51.17 17.41 2.53
N ALA A 242 -51.90 16.90 3.53
CA ALA A 242 -52.19 17.66 4.74
C ALA A 242 -50.95 17.92 5.59
N LEU A 243 -50.06 16.92 5.71
CA LEU A 243 -48.77 17.03 6.41
C LEU A 243 -47.84 18.05 5.74
N GLU A 244 -47.75 18.05 4.41
CA GLU A 244 -46.97 19.04 3.64
C GLU A 244 -47.50 20.48 3.82
N GLN A 245 -48.82 20.67 3.94
CA GLN A 245 -49.43 21.98 4.21
C GLN A 245 -49.36 22.41 5.68
N CYS A 246 -49.05 21.49 6.60
CA CYS A 246 -48.96 21.75 8.04
C CYS A 246 -47.54 22.02 8.55
N THR A 247 -46.52 22.12 7.69
CA THR A 247 -45.11 22.32 8.11
C THR A 247 -44.89 23.51 9.03
N CYS A 248 -45.67 24.60 8.90
CA CYS A 248 -45.59 25.78 9.76
C CYS A 248 -46.29 25.63 11.13
N ASN A 249 -46.95 24.49 11.42
CA ASN A 249 -47.55 24.19 12.71
C ASN A 249 -47.07 22.80 13.22
N PRO A 250 -46.10 22.76 14.15
CA PRO A 250 -45.45 21.51 14.56
C PRO A 250 -46.37 20.55 15.30
N GLU A 251 -47.36 21.05 16.03
CA GLU A 251 -48.29 20.24 16.81
C GLU A 251 -49.23 19.45 15.89
N ILE A 252 -49.81 20.11 14.89
CA ILE A 252 -50.67 19.46 13.90
C ILE A 252 -49.84 18.52 13.00
N ALA A 253 -48.65 18.96 12.56
CA ALA A 253 -47.74 18.12 11.77
C ALA A 253 -47.32 16.85 12.53
N GLY A 254 -46.97 16.97 13.82
CA GLY A 254 -46.63 15.84 14.68
C GLY A 254 -47.80 14.86 14.87
N VAL A 255 -49.04 15.35 15.04
CA VAL A 255 -50.22 14.49 15.14
C VAL A 255 -50.55 13.79 13.81
N LEU A 256 -50.41 14.49 12.67
CA LEU A 256 -50.56 13.90 11.33
C LEU A 256 -49.53 12.78 11.09
N ALA A 257 -48.26 13.03 11.42
CA ALA A 257 -47.19 12.04 11.35
C ALA A 257 -47.48 10.83 12.27
N LYS A 258 -47.94 11.05 13.51
CA LYS A 258 -48.25 9.98 14.47
C LYS A 258 -49.36 9.06 13.94
N SER A 259 -50.34 9.63 13.24
CA SER A 259 -51.40 8.84 12.61
C SER A 259 -50.91 8.06 11.39
N LEU A 260 -50.08 8.66 10.52
CA LEU A 260 -49.44 7.94 9.40
C LEU A 260 -48.59 6.75 9.88
N LEU A 261 -47.79 6.92 10.94
CA LEU A 261 -47.03 5.85 11.60
C LEU A 261 -47.97 4.74 12.11
N ARG A 262 -49.06 5.11 12.76
CA ARG A 262 -50.04 4.18 13.32
C ARG A 262 -50.82 3.41 12.25
N ILE A 263 -51.13 4.03 11.10
CA ILE A 263 -51.73 3.35 9.94
C ILE A 263 -50.75 2.31 9.37
N LEU A 264 -49.47 2.66 9.26
CA LEU A 264 -48.42 1.75 8.79
C LEU A 264 -48.26 0.54 9.73
N GLN A 265 -48.15 0.77 11.04
CA GLN A 265 -48.05 -0.32 12.04
C GLN A 265 -49.29 -1.22 12.09
N LEU A 266 -50.49 -0.67 11.93
CA LEU A 266 -51.76 -1.43 11.99
C LEU A 266 -52.14 -2.10 10.65
N SER A 267 -51.57 -1.68 9.52
CA SER A 267 -51.99 -2.15 8.19
C SER A 267 -50.84 -2.16 7.15
N ALA A 268 -49.67 -2.66 7.56
CA ALA A 268 -48.40 -2.58 6.84
C ALA A 268 -48.48 -2.95 5.35
N GLU A 269 -48.94 -4.16 4.99
CA GLU A 269 -48.95 -4.64 3.59
C GLU A 269 -49.69 -3.70 2.62
N LYS A 270 -50.87 -3.21 3.03
CA LYS A 270 -51.69 -2.28 2.23
C LYS A 270 -51.02 -0.90 2.16
N THR A 271 -50.51 -0.44 3.30
CA THR A 271 -49.89 0.87 3.45
C THR A 271 -48.59 1.00 2.66
N VAL A 272 -47.75 -0.04 2.64
CA VAL A 272 -46.49 -0.06 1.87
C VAL A 272 -46.77 0.03 0.36
N ALA A 273 -47.79 -0.66 -0.15
CA ALA A 273 -48.21 -0.55 -1.55
C ALA A 273 -48.71 0.85 -1.92
N SER A 274 -49.46 1.50 -1.03
CA SER A 274 -49.90 2.90 -1.19
C SER A 274 -48.74 3.90 -1.07
N PHE A 275 -47.82 3.71 -0.13
CA PHE A 275 -46.63 4.56 0.04
C PHE A 275 -45.72 4.52 -1.20
N LYS A 276 -45.52 3.33 -1.78
CA LYS A 276 -44.78 3.11 -3.03
C LYS A 276 -45.40 3.84 -4.23
N THR A 277 -46.72 4.03 -4.25
CA THR A 277 -47.43 4.68 -5.37
C THR A 277 -47.60 6.19 -5.19
N LEU A 278 -47.36 6.72 -3.99
CA LEU A 278 -47.41 8.15 -3.66
C LEU A 278 -46.02 8.81 -3.45
N ASN A 279 -44.94 8.04 -3.62
CA ASN A 279 -43.57 8.41 -3.19
C ASN A 279 -43.53 8.96 -1.76
N ALA A 280 -44.33 8.36 -0.86
CA ALA A 280 -44.71 8.93 0.44
C ALA A 280 -43.50 9.28 1.33
N LEU A 281 -42.46 8.43 1.33
CA LEU A 281 -41.25 8.69 2.10
C LEU A 281 -40.54 9.99 1.67
N SER A 282 -40.50 10.32 0.38
CA SER A 282 -39.88 11.57 -0.07
C SER A 282 -40.63 12.79 0.44
N ARG A 283 -41.97 12.68 0.60
CA ARG A 283 -42.84 13.75 1.10
C ARG A 283 -42.67 13.92 2.61
N VAL A 284 -42.67 12.81 3.36
CA VAL A 284 -42.41 12.78 4.81
C VAL A 284 -40.99 13.26 5.15
N LEU A 285 -39.97 12.87 4.39
CA LEU A 285 -38.59 13.32 4.61
C LEU A 285 -38.40 14.81 4.24
N LYS A 286 -39.05 15.32 3.18
CA LYS A 286 -39.07 16.76 2.87
C LYS A 286 -39.70 17.57 4.00
N VAL A 287 -40.82 17.10 4.56
CA VAL A 287 -41.43 17.68 5.76
C VAL A 287 -40.42 17.69 6.91
N ALA A 288 -39.76 16.56 7.21
CA ALA A 288 -38.75 16.51 8.27
C ALA A 288 -37.59 17.50 8.06
N CYS A 289 -37.10 17.67 6.82
CA CYS A 289 -36.09 18.70 6.50
C CYS A 289 -36.61 20.12 6.79
N ILE A 290 -37.85 20.44 6.42
CA ILE A 290 -38.45 21.76 6.65
C ILE A 290 -38.65 22.00 8.16
N LEU A 291 -39.20 21.02 8.90
CA LEU A 291 -39.34 21.10 10.36
C LEU A 291 -37.98 21.36 11.05
N ALA A 292 -36.90 20.75 10.56
CA ALA A 292 -35.54 20.98 11.07
C ALA A 292 -35.04 22.41 10.77
N GLN A 293 -35.24 22.89 9.54
CA GLN A 293 -34.84 24.25 9.12
C GLN A 293 -35.61 25.36 9.85
N GLU A 294 -36.91 25.18 10.09
CA GLU A 294 -37.73 26.12 10.87
C GLU A 294 -37.35 26.10 12.37
N SER A 295 -37.05 24.93 12.94
CA SER A 295 -36.64 24.87 14.35
C SER A 295 -35.36 25.68 14.63
N LYS A 296 -34.40 25.68 13.69
CA LYS A 296 -33.20 26.55 13.73
C LYS A 296 -33.53 28.04 13.66
N GLN A 297 -34.35 28.45 12.70
CA GLN A 297 -34.75 29.86 12.54
C GLN A 297 -35.42 30.41 13.81
N SER A 298 -36.19 29.59 14.53
CA SER A 298 -36.77 30.01 15.82
C SER A 298 -35.72 30.22 16.93
N GLY A 299 -34.64 29.44 16.93
CA GLY A 299 -33.62 29.39 17.99
C GLY A 299 -32.62 30.56 17.97
N ASP A 300 -32.26 31.08 16.80
CA ASP A 300 -31.27 32.18 16.66
C ASP A 300 -31.77 33.55 17.17
N THR A 301 -33.03 33.66 17.60
CA THR A 301 -33.66 34.88 18.14
C THR A 301 -33.15 35.28 19.55
N ILE A 302 -31.97 34.81 19.99
CA ILE A 302 -31.38 35.08 21.31
C ILE A 302 -29.92 35.55 21.17
N PRO A 303 -29.64 36.87 21.23
CA PRO A 303 -28.28 37.39 21.13
C PRO A 303 -27.48 37.16 22.43
N MET A 304 -26.62 36.14 22.44
CA MET A 304 -25.66 35.87 23.52
C MET A 304 -24.54 36.93 23.59
N ILE A 305 -24.70 37.93 24.45
CA ILE A 305 -23.59 38.76 24.95
C ILE A 305 -22.95 38.04 26.15
N GLY A 306 -21.63 37.85 26.12
CA GLY A 306 -20.93 36.95 27.04
C GLY A 306 -20.39 37.55 28.34
N ASN A 307 -19.86 36.64 29.18
CA ASN A 307 -19.06 36.80 30.40
C ASN A 307 -19.75 37.23 31.72
N ASN A 308 -19.85 36.24 32.61
CA ASN A 308 -19.33 36.20 34.00
C ASN A 308 -19.60 37.39 34.95
N TYR A 309 -20.29 37.14 36.08
CA TYR A 309 -19.62 36.82 37.37
C TYR A 309 -20.61 36.65 38.56
N LEU A 310 -20.17 35.85 39.54
CA LEU A 310 -20.66 35.68 40.93
C LEU A 310 -22.02 35.01 41.20
N GLU A 311 -22.12 34.50 42.44
CA GLU A 311 -23.24 33.77 43.04
C GLU A 311 -24.26 34.72 43.69
N GLY A 312 -25.55 34.31 43.78
CA GLY A 312 -26.45 34.91 44.78
C GLY A 312 -27.95 34.83 44.53
N ALA A 313 -28.63 33.99 45.34
CA ALA A 313 -30.08 33.96 45.60
C ALA A 313 -31.05 33.59 44.44
N PRO A 314 -32.17 32.87 44.75
CA PRO A 314 -33.21 32.55 43.77
C PRO A 314 -34.25 33.67 43.65
N SER A 315 -34.82 33.85 42.45
CA SER A 315 -36.04 34.65 42.25
C SER A 315 -37.00 33.98 41.26
N HIS A 316 -38.27 34.40 41.29
CA HIS A 316 -39.41 33.65 40.76
C HIS A 316 -39.40 33.47 39.24
N GLY A 317 -39.71 32.26 38.78
CA GLY A 317 -39.89 31.97 37.36
C GLY A 317 -41.34 32.18 36.88
N CYS A 318 -41.45 32.75 35.68
CA CYS A 318 -42.52 32.55 34.71
C CYS A 318 -41.93 32.84 33.31
N GLN A 319 -42.64 32.53 32.22
CA GLN A 319 -42.17 32.75 30.83
C GLN A 319 -40.91 31.96 30.42
N SER A 320 -40.90 30.64 30.63
CA SER A 320 -39.94 29.72 29.99
C SER A 320 -40.51 28.34 29.61
N SER A 321 -41.84 28.21 29.67
CA SER A 321 -42.62 27.04 29.25
C SER A 321 -42.82 27.01 27.74
N ASP A 322 -43.42 28.06 27.19
CA ASP A 322 -44.13 28.03 25.92
C ASP A 322 -43.16 27.83 24.74
N SER A 323 -41.97 28.46 24.79
CA SER A 323 -40.90 28.26 23.81
C SER A 323 -40.24 26.87 23.90
N ARG A 324 -40.25 26.23 25.07
CA ARG A 324 -39.79 24.84 25.23
C ARG A 324 -40.83 23.83 24.76
N GLU A 325 -42.12 24.13 24.92
CA GLU A 325 -43.20 23.29 24.42
C GLU A 325 -43.29 23.36 22.89
N ALA A 326 -43.13 24.56 22.30
CA ALA A 326 -42.97 24.72 20.85
C ALA A 326 -41.72 23.98 20.32
N PHE A 327 -40.52 24.21 20.89
CA PHE A 327 -39.31 23.49 20.46
C PHE A 327 -39.49 21.97 20.52
N ARG A 328 -40.11 21.48 21.60
CA ARG A 328 -40.39 20.05 21.80
C ARG A 328 -41.37 19.47 20.76
N SER A 329 -42.37 20.22 20.29
CA SER A 329 -43.28 19.74 19.26
C SER A 329 -42.61 19.67 17.88
N TRP A 330 -41.67 20.57 17.56
CA TRP A 330 -40.80 20.42 16.37
C TRP A 330 -39.97 19.13 16.46
N THR A 331 -39.27 18.90 17.58
CA THR A 331 -38.48 17.67 17.80
C THR A 331 -39.34 16.42 17.70
N GLU A 332 -40.51 16.40 18.32
CA GLU A 332 -41.42 15.25 18.32
C GLU A 332 -42.02 14.98 16.93
N GLY A 333 -42.28 16.03 16.13
CA GLY A 333 -42.68 15.90 14.73
C GLY A 333 -41.60 15.28 13.84
N ILE A 334 -40.34 15.72 13.99
CA ILE A 334 -39.19 15.17 13.24
C ILE A 334 -38.93 13.72 13.64
N GLU A 335 -38.88 13.41 14.95
CA GLU A 335 -38.74 12.05 15.46
C GLU A 335 -39.83 11.12 14.91
N THR A 336 -41.10 11.56 14.91
CA THR A 336 -42.19 10.76 14.34
C THR A 336 -42.00 10.52 12.83
N CYS A 337 -41.55 11.52 12.07
CA CYS A 337 -41.24 11.34 10.65
C CYS A 337 -40.09 10.33 10.43
N MET A 338 -39.08 10.35 11.31
CA MET A 338 -37.98 9.38 11.31
C MET A 338 -38.45 7.98 11.76
N GLU A 339 -39.45 7.85 12.63
CA GLU A 339 -40.10 6.59 12.97
C GLU A 339 -40.88 6.01 11.78
N ILE A 340 -41.63 6.82 11.02
CA ILE A 340 -42.30 6.36 9.78
C ILE A 340 -41.28 5.79 8.79
N PHE A 341 -40.15 6.48 8.62
CA PHE A 341 -39.05 6.00 7.78
C PHE A 341 -38.44 4.69 8.35
N THR A 342 -38.21 4.63 9.67
CA THR A 342 -37.68 3.44 10.36
C THR A 342 -38.55 2.21 10.10
N GLU A 343 -39.86 2.35 10.28
CA GLU A 343 -40.83 1.27 10.13
C GLU A 343 -40.82 0.77 8.67
N PHE A 344 -40.97 1.66 7.69
CA PHE A 344 -40.96 1.27 6.27
C PHE A 344 -39.63 0.63 5.83
N PHE A 345 -38.50 1.11 6.35
CA PHE A 345 -37.15 0.55 6.10
C PHE A 345 -36.95 -0.86 6.67
N SER A 346 -37.74 -1.24 7.68
CA SER A 346 -37.68 -2.54 8.33
C SER A 346 -38.48 -3.64 7.62
N VAL A 347 -39.58 -3.28 6.93
CA VAL A 347 -40.63 -4.24 6.51
C VAL A 347 -40.20 -5.24 5.42
N ALA A 348 -39.36 -4.87 4.45
CA ALA A 348 -38.90 -5.77 3.38
C ALA A 348 -37.60 -5.29 2.72
N ASP A 349 -36.86 -6.20 2.09
CA ASP A 349 -35.67 -5.83 1.29
C ASP A 349 -36.06 -5.01 0.03
N ASP A 350 -37.20 -5.35 -0.58
CA ASP A 350 -37.85 -4.58 -1.65
C ASP A 350 -38.04 -3.09 -1.29
N SER A 351 -38.26 -2.76 -0.02
CA SER A 351 -38.49 -1.37 0.40
C SER A 351 -37.21 -0.53 0.35
N ARG A 352 -36.04 -1.14 0.60
CA ARG A 352 -34.73 -0.46 0.57
C ARG A 352 -34.24 -0.24 -0.85
N SER A 353 -34.47 -1.18 -1.76
CA SER A 353 -34.27 -0.97 -3.21
C SER A 353 -35.07 0.24 -3.70
N LEU A 354 -36.35 0.37 -3.31
CA LEU A 354 -37.17 1.52 -3.73
C LEU A 354 -36.65 2.86 -3.21
N ILE A 355 -36.13 2.91 -1.99
CA ILE A 355 -35.50 4.11 -1.42
C ILE A 355 -34.20 4.45 -2.16
N LEU A 356 -33.39 3.43 -2.52
CA LEU A 356 -32.14 3.60 -3.27
C LEU A 356 -32.36 4.28 -4.64
N HIS A 357 -33.47 3.99 -5.32
CA HIS A 357 -33.81 4.62 -6.61
C HIS A 357 -34.48 6.00 -6.49
N ASP A 358 -35.07 6.39 -5.34
CA ASP A 358 -35.65 7.72 -5.12
C ASP A 358 -34.56 8.71 -4.71
N SER A 359 -34.02 9.44 -5.70
CA SER A 359 -32.99 10.46 -5.47
C SER A 359 -33.42 11.50 -4.43
N THR A 360 -34.72 11.82 -4.32
CA THR A 360 -35.21 12.84 -3.40
C THR A 360 -35.33 12.34 -1.96
N CYS A 361 -35.53 11.05 -1.73
CA CYS A 361 -35.29 10.43 -0.41
C CYS A 361 -33.82 10.54 -0.02
N ILE A 362 -32.90 10.24 -0.95
CA ILE A 362 -31.45 10.33 -0.71
C ILE A 362 -31.01 11.78 -0.42
N ASP A 363 -31.52 12.77 -1.17
CA ASP A 363 -31.26 14.19 -0.90
C ASP A 363 -31.68 14.60 0.51
N CYS A 364 -32.91 14.27 0.93
CA CYS A 364 -33.39 14.61 2.27
C CYS A 364 -32.62 13.90 3.40
N LEU A 365 -32.13 12.67 3.18
CA LEU A 365 -31.25 12.00 4.14
C LEU A 365 -29.89 12.73 4.26
N PHE A 366 -29.29 13.19 3.15
CA PHE A 366 -28.03 13.94 3.22
C PHE A 366 -28.18 15.37 3.77
N GLU A 367 -29.36 15.98 3.68
CA GLU A 367 -29.66 17.24 4.37
C GLU A 367 -29.86 17.00 5.89
N LEU A 368 -30.69 16.02 6.29
CA LEU A 368 -30.91 15.66 7.70
C LEU A 368 -29.64 15.15 8.41
N PHE A 369 -28.65 14.67 7.67
CA PHE A 369 -27.34 14.27 8.20
C PHE A 369 -26.58 15.43 8.86
N TRP A 370 -26.79 16.68 8.41
CA TRP A 370 -26.12 17.85 9.01
C TRP A 370 -26.68 18.21 10.39
N GLU A 371 -27.86 17.70 10.77
CA GLU A 371 -28.49 17.94 12.08
C GLU A 371 -27.89 17.06 13.18
N GLU A 372 -27.22 17.66 14.18
CA GLU A 372 -26.45 16.95 15.21
C GLU A 372 -27.22 15.81 15.89
N ASP A 373 -28.46 16.05 16.31
CA ASP A 373 -29.30 15.07 17.03
C ASP A 373 -29.62 13.82 16.18
N TYR A 374 -29.91 14.00 14.89
CA TYR A 374 -30.37 12.94 13.99
C TYR A 374 -29.23 12.26 13.23
N ARG A 375 -28.10 12.95 13.04
CA ARG A 375 -26.90 12.56 12.28
C ARG A 375 -26.50 11.09 12.46
N LYS A 376 -26.43 10.60 13.70
CA LYS A 376 -26.03 9.21 14.00
C LYS A 376 -27.04 8.16 13.51
N ARG A 377 -28.34 8.49 13.57
CA ARG A 377 -29.44 7.63 13.10
C ARG A 377 -29.52 7.65 11.57
N VAL A 378 -29.41 8.84 10.98
CA VAL A 378 -29.37 9.08 9.53
C VAL A 378 -28.18 8.38 8.87
N LEU A 379 -26.96 8.54 9.42
CA LEU A 379 -25.76 7.86 8.93
C LEU A 379 -25.94 6.33 8.92
N LYS A 380 -26.58 5.76 9.96
CA LYS A 380 -26.88 4.33 9.97
C LYS A 380 -27.77 3.94 8.78
N TYR A 381 -28.84 4.68 8.48
CA TYR A 381 -29.68 4.36 7.31
C TYR A 381 -28.93 4.52 5.98
N ILE A 382 -28.00 5.47 5.86
CA ILE A 382 -27.18 5.63 4.65
C ILE A 382 -26.25 4.41 4.47
N LEU A 383 -25.64 3.89 5.54
CA LEU A 383 -24.81 2.68 5.50
C LEU A 383 -25.65 1.41 5.29
N ASP A 384 -26.82 1.30 5.95
CA ASP A 384 -27.77 0.19 5.74
C ASP A 384 -28.32 0.21 4.29
N LEU A 385 -28.47 1.40 3.66
CA LEU A 385 -28.80 1.55 2.22
C LEU A 385 -27.65 1.14 1.30
N MET A 386 -26.40 1.49 1.65
CA MET A 386 -25.24 1.07 0.86
C MET A 386 -25.10 -0.46 0.82
N ASN A 387 -25.47 -1.16 1.89
CA ASN A 387 -25.39 -2.62 1.98
C ASN A 387 -26.56 -3.37 1.31
N VAL A 388 -27.41 -2.70 0.51
CA VAL A 388 -28.48 -3.35 -0.27
C VAL A 388 -27.89 -4.16 -1.42
N VAL A 389 -28.33 -5.41 -1.57
CA VAL A 389 -27.87 -6.33 -2.64
C VAL A 389 -28.23 -5.77 -4.01
N THR A 390 -27.22 -5.37 -4.79
CA THR A 390 -27.40 -4.89 -6.17
C THR A 390 -27.33 -6.06 -7.15
N LEU A 391 -28.33 -6.16 -8.05
CA LEU A 391 -28.45 -7.22 -9.05
C LEU A 391 -28.61 -6.67 -10.48
N SER A 392 -28.96 -5.39 -10.64
CA SER A 392 -29.12 -4.71 -11.92
C SER A 392 -28.13 -3.54 -12.10
N GLU A 393 -27.89 -3.16 -13.36
CA GLU A 393 -27.10 -1.97 -13.72
C GLU A 393 -27.77 -0.66 -13.26
N GLU A 394 -29.10 -0.65 -13.07
CA GLU A 394 -29.83 0.51 -12.55
C GLU A 394 -29.60 0.65 -11.03
N ASP A 395 -29.57 -0.46 -10.30
CA ASP A 395 -29.19 -0.51 -8.88
C ASP A 395 -27.76 -0.03 -8.70
N ARG A 396 -26.83 -0.54 -9.53
CA ARG A 396 -25.41 -0.15 -9.50
C ARG A 396 -25.20 1.35 -9.76
N LYS A 397 -26.01 1.94 -10.64
CA LYS A 397 -26.00 3.39 -10.91
C LYS A 397 -26.61 4.20 -9.77
N ALA A 398 -27.68 3.72 -9.15
CA ALA A 398 -28.29 4.34 -7.98
C ALA A 398 -27.34 4.30 -6.76
N MET A 399 -26.68 3.15 -6.55
CA MET A 399 -25.63 2.97 -5.54
C MET A 399 -24.45 3.92 -5.74
N LEU A 400 -23.97 4.06 -6.98
CA LEU A 400 -22.93 5.05 -7.33
C LEU A 400 -23.33 6.47 -6.92
N ASN A 401 -24.59 6.87 -7.13
CA ASN A 401 -25.10 8.20 -6.74
C ASN A 401 -25.09 8.39 -5.20
N VAL A 402 -25.52 7.39 -4.41
CA VAL A 402 -25.45 7.45 -2.94
C VAL A 402 -24.00 7.56 -2.47
N CYS A 403 -23.09 6.76 -3.04
CA CYS A 403 -21.67 6.81 -2.70
C CYS A 403 -20.99 8.10 -3.16
N SER A 404 -21.36 8.69 -4.30
CA SER A 404 -20.88 10.02 -4.73
C SER A 404 -21.28 11.11 -3.74
N LYS A 405 -22.57 11.18 -3.35
CA LYS A 405 -23.04 12.15 -2.34
C LYS A 405 -22.37 11.94 -0.98
N TYR A 406 -22.12 10.68 -0.60
CA TYR A 406 -21.35 10.36 0.60
C TYR A 406 -19.93 10.93 0.55
N LEU A 407 -19.25 10.81 -0.59
CA LEU A 407 -17.92 11.37 -0.79
C LEU A 407 -17.93 12.91 -0.83
N GLU A 408 -18.99 13.52 -1.36
CA GLU A 408 -19.22 14.99 -1.32
C GLU A 408 -19.38 15.52 0.11
N THR A 409 -19.85 14.72 1.09
CA THR A 409 -19.87 15.15 2.50
C THR A 409 -18.46 15.50 3.01
N PHE A 410 -17.44 14.72 2.64
CA PHE A 410 -16.05 14.94 3.06
C PHE A 410 -15.49 16.32 2.65
N THR A 411 -15.99 16.89 1.54
CA THR A 411 -15.60 18.24 1.11
C THR A 411 -16.29 19.35 1.91
N HIS A 412 -17.55 19.17 2.33
CA HIS A 412 -18.32 20.19 3.06
C HIS A 412 -18.19 20.13 4.58
N ILE A 413 -17.71 19.02 5.14
CA ILE A 413 -17.53 18.82 6.59
C ILE A 413 -16.68 19.92 7.23
N LYS A 414 -15.64 20.40 6.54
CA LYS A 414 -14.76 21.49 7.02
C LYS A 414 -15.41 22.87 7.00
N GLU A 415 -16.47 23.05 6.22
CA GLU A 415 -17.19 24.32 6.08
C GLU A 415 -18.39 24.40 7.05
N LYS A 416 -19.05 23.26 7.29
CA LYS A 416 -20.30 23.18 8.06
C LYS A 416 -20.11 22.82 9.55
N GLU A 417 -19.09 22.06 9.91
CA GLU A 417 -18.98 21.42 11.24
C GLU A 417 -17.76 21.92 12.03
N LYS A 418 -17.95 22.31 13.31
CA LYS A 418 -16.83 22.70 14.19
C LYS A 418 -16.02 21.49 14.69
N SER A 419 -16.68 20.35 14.88
CA SER A 419 -16.11 19.08 15.33
C SER A 419 -15.59 18.18 14.19
N PHE A 420 -15.24 18.78 13.04
CA PHE A 420 -15.11 18.15 11.73
C PHE A 420 -14.25 16.87 11.71
N VAL A 421 -13.24 16.78 12.56
CA VAL A 421 -12.30 15.65 12.68
C VAL A 421 -13.02 14.37 13.15
N GLU A 422 -13.82 14.43 14.21
CA GLU A 422 -14.52 13.24 14.72
C GLU A 422 -15.66 12.81 13.78
N LEU A 423 -16.33 13.77 13.13
CA LEU A 423 -17.29 13.45 12.08
C LEU A 423 -16.62 12.76 10.87
N SER A 424 -15.45 13.24 10.45
CA SER A 424 -14.65 12.61 9.38
C SER A 424 -14.25 11.18 9.75
N ILE A 425 -13.80 10.95 10.99
CA ILE A 425 -13.45 9.61 11.49
C ILE A 425 -14.67 8.67 11.44
N ASN A 426 -15.84 9.10 11.91
CA ASN A 426 -17.05 8.27 11.93
C ASN A 426 -17.49 7.86 10.51
N LEU A 427 -17.36 8.75 9.51
CA LEU A 427 -17.65 8.44 8.12
C LEU A 427 -16.60 7.52 7.48
N LEU A 428 -15.32 7.74 7.75
CA LEU A 428 -14.25 6.86 7.25
C LEU A 428 -14.37 5.44 7.82
N VAL A 429 -14.82 5.28 9.07
CA VAL A 429 -15.14 3.98 9.67
C VAL A 429 -16.36 3.34 8.98
N GLY A 430 -17.46 4.08 8.81
CA GLY A 430 -18.64 3.55 8.09
C GLY A 430 -18.33 3.13 6.64
N MET A 431 -17.46 3.88 5.96
CA MET A 431 -16.94 3.53 4.63
C MET A 431 -16.11 2.24 4.65
N ILE A 432 -15.28 2.02 5.68
CA ILE A 432 -14.54 0.76 5.88
C ILE A 432 -15.52 -0.41 6.11
N ASP A 433 -16.55 -0.24 6.93
CA ASP A 433 -17.53 -1.30 7.25
C ASP A 433 -18.31 -1.75 6.01
N VAL A 434 -18.71 -0.80 5.14
CA VAL A 434 -19.30 -1.11 3.82
C VAL A 434 -18.30 -1.85 2.93
N ILE A 435 -17.05 -1.38 2.83
CA ILE A 435 -16.00 -2.06 2.03
C ILE A 435 -15.75 -3.49 2.54
N GLN A 436 -15.84 -3.76 3.84
CA GLN A 436 -15.67 -5.11 4.38
C GLN A 436 -16.83 -6.07 4.02
N THR A 437 -17.99 -5.55 3.59
CA THR A 437 -19.15 -6.37 3.23
C THR A 437 -19.01 -7.01 1.84
N ASP A 438 -18.55 -6.26 0.84
CA ASP A 438 -17.99 -6.80 -0.41
C ASP A 438 -16.80 -5.97 -0.89
N VAL A 439 -15.61 -6.46 -0.57
CA VAL A 439 -14.34 -5.76 -0.86
C VAL A 439 -14.18 -5.48 -2.35
N VAL A 440 -14.57 -6.40 -3.24
CA VAL A 440 -14.33 -6.24 -4.68
C VAL A 440 -15.35 -5.26 -5.29
N HIS A 441 -16.60 -5.34 -4.88
CA HIS A 441 -17.67 -4.45 -5.34
C HIS A 441 -17.41 -3.00 -4.89
N TYR A 442 -17.26 -2.75 -3.59
CA TYR A 442 -17.17 -1.39 -3.08
C TYR A 442 -15.81 -0.73 -3.36
N GLN A 443 -14.69 -1.47 -3.42
CA GLN A 443 -13.44 -0.89 -3.91
C GLN A 443 -13.58 -0.34 -5.34
N ALA A 444 -14.29 -1.05 -6.23
CA ALA A 444 -14.54 -0.58 -7.58
C ALA A 444 -15.49 0.63 -7.60
N LEU A 445 -16.60 0.54 -6.86
CA LEU A 445 -17.63 1.58 -6.85
C LEU A 445 -17.15 2.90 -6.22
N PHE A 446 -16.42 2.86 -5.10
CA PHE A 446 -15.82 4.05 -4.50
C PHE A 446 -14.66 4.62 -5.35
N ARG A 447 -13.83 3.77 -5.99
CA ARG A 447 -12.81 4.21 -6.96
C ARG A 447 -13.45 4.98 -8.12
N ASP A 448 -14.52 4.44 -8.69
CA ASP A 448 -15.22 5.03 -9.84
C ASP A 448 -15.99 6.31 -9.44
N GLY A 449 -16.43 6.39 -8.18
CA GLY A 449 -16.92 7.62 -7.52
C GLY A 449 -15.83 8.63 -7.12
N GLY A 450 -14.55 8.38 -7.41
CA GLY A 450 -13.46 9.34 -7.18
C GLY A 450 -12.91 9.44 -5.75
N CYS A 451 -13.25 8.49 -4.87
CA CYS A 451 -13.06 8.59 -3.41
C CYS A 451 -11.69 9.06 -2.93
N PHE A 452 -10.60 8.71 -3.62
CA PHE A 452 -9.24 9.04 -3.23
C PHE A 452 -8.99 10.54 -3.07
N LEU A 453 -9.60 11.39 -3.89
CA LEU A 453 -9.43 12.84 -3.78
C LEU A 453 -10.10 13.36 -2.50
N HIS A 454 -11.34 12.93 -2.26
CA HIS A 454 -12.13 13.30 -1.08
C HIS A 454 -11.43 12.85 0.21
N VAL A 455 -11.05 11.57 0.30
CA VAL A 455 -10.38 10.97 1.48
C VAL A 455 -9.03 11.64 1.78
N VAL A 456 -8.21 11.95 0.76
CA VAL A 456 -6.94 12.67 0.98
C VAL A 456 -7.16 14.15 1.33
N SER A 457 -8.19 14.81 0.78
CA SER A 457 -8.49 16.22 1.07
C SER A 457 -8.85 16.50 2.54
N LEU A 458 -9.24 15.47 3.30
CA LEU A 458 -9.43 15.55 4.74
C LEU A 458 -8.14 15.96 5.48
N LEU A 459 -6.97 15.69 4.92
CA LEU A 459 -5.67 16.08 5.50
C LEU A 459 -5.22 17.51 5.14
N ASN A 460 -5.97 18.25 4.31
CA ASN A 460 -5.61 19.62 3.93
C ASN A 460 -5.99 20.65 5.02
N GLY A 461 -5.03 21.38 5.55
CA GLY A 461 -5.25 22.52 6.47
C GLY A 461 -4.86 22.23 7.93
N ASP A 462 -4.88 23.27 8.75
CA ASP A 462 -4.38 23.21 10.13
C ASP A 462 -5.30 22.36 11.02
N LEU A 463 -4.70 21.35 11.67
CA LEU A 463 -5.35 20.44 12.61
C LEU A 463 -4.93 20.81 14.03
N ASP A 464 -5.59 21.83 14.59
CA ASP A 464 -5.27 22.52 15.88
C ASP A 464 -5.22 21.64 17.15
N GLN A 465 -5.37 20.32 17.03
CA GLN A 465 -5.38 19.37 18.15
C GLN A 465 -4.57 18.12 17.78
N GLU A 466 -3.35 18.02 18.31
CA GLU A 466 -2.35 17.01 17.92
C GLU A 466 -2.88 15.56 17.97
N GLU A 467 -3.51 15.16 19.09
CA GLU A 467 -4.07 13.80 19.26
C GLU A 467 -5.19 13.47 18.27
N ASN A 468 -6.08 14.44 18.00
CA ASN A 468 -7.22 14.25 17.10
C ASN A 468 -6.80 14.31 15.62
N GLY A 469 -5.82 15.15 15.28
CA GLY A 469 -5.19 15.19 13.96
C GLY A 469 -4.48 13.88 13.61
N GLU A 470 -3.66 13.34 14.52
CA GLU A 470 -3.02 12.03 14.32
C GLU A 470 -4.06 10.92 14.17
N ARG A 471 -5.09 10.88 15.02
CA ARG A 471 -6.18 9.89 14.94
C ARG A 471 -6.88 9.91 13.57
N LEU A 472 -7.11 11.10 12.98
CA LEU A 472 -7.66 11.22 11.63
C LEU A 472 -6.70 10.68 10.56
N VAL A 473 -5.40 10.99 10.65
CA VAL A 473 -4.37 10.48 9.71
C VAL A 473 -4.33 8.95 9.71
N LEU A 474 -4.36 8.33 10.89
CA LEU A 474 -4.33 6.87 11.03
C LEU A 474 -5.57 6.23 10.38
N VAL A 475 -6.76 6.80 10.62
CA VAL A 475 -8.01 6.31 10.02
C VAL A 475 -8.04 6.55 8.50
N VAL A 476 -7.53 7.68 7.99
CA VAL A 476 -7.37 7.91 6.53
C VAL A 476 -6.45 6.88 5.89
N LEU A 477 -5.30 6.57 6.50
CA LEU A 477 -4.39 5.53 6.00
C LEU A 477 -5.01 4.12 6.08
N GLN A 478 -5.81 3.84 7.11
CA GLN A 478 -6.58 2.61 7.23
C GLN A 478 -7.61 2.48 6.10
N THR A 479 -8.42 3.53 5.84
CA THR A 479 -9.40 3.55 4.74
C THR A 479 -8.73 3.38 3.38
N LEU A 480 -7.62 4.09 3.13
CA LEU A 480 -6.82 3.92 1.91
C LEU A 480 -6.26 2.51 1.80
N THR A 481 -5.83 1.88 2.90
CA THR A 481 -5.36 0.49 2.90
C THR A 481 -6.49 -0.47 2.50
N TYR A 482 -7.71 -0.32 3.04
CA TYR A 482 -8.87 -1.12 2.61
C TYR A 482 -9.29 -0.87 1.16
N LEU A 483 -9.18 0.36 0.65
CA LEU A 483 -9.47 0.71 -0.75
C LEU A 483 -8.45 0.15 -1.76
N LEU A 484 -7.20 -0.02 -1.35
CA LEU A 484 -6.09 -0.45 -2.20
C LEU A 484 -5.76 -1.95 -2.07
N ALA A 485 -6.11 -2.59 -0.95
CA ALA A 485 -5.72 -3.96 -0.64
C ALA A 485 -6.09 -4.95 -1.75
N ARG A 486 -5.07 -5.62 -2.31
CA ARG A 486 -5.16 -6.61 -3.40
C ARG A 486 -5.81 -6.09 -4.70
N ASN A 487 -5.91 -4.78 -4.89
CA ASN A 487 -6.60 -4.18 -6.03
C ASN A 487 -5.67 -3.26 -6.83
N ASP A 488 -4.98 -3.85 -7.82
CA ASP A 488 -4.00 -3.13 -8.64
C ASP A 488 -4.61 -2.05 -9.53
N ALA A 489 -5.90 -2.17 -9.87
CA ALA A 489 -6.63 -1.10 -10.56
C ALA A 489 -6.84 0.11 -9.66
N SER A 490 -7.25 -0.09 -8.40
CA SER A 490 -7.32 0.97 -7.40
C SER A 490 -5.95 1.60 -7.10
N LYS A 491 -4.88 0.79 -6.97
CA LYS A 491 -3.49 1.29 -6.84
C LYS A 491 -3.06 2.12 -8.05
N ALA A 492 -3.39 1.70 -9.27
CA ALA A 492 -3.09 2.45 -10.48
C ALA A 492 -3.86 3.79 -10.55
N THR A 493 -5.16 3.80 -10.22
CA THR A 493 -5.96 5.04 -10.15
C THR A 493 -5.44 5.99 -9.08
N PHE A 494 -5.08 5.50 -7.89
CA PHE A 494 -4.51 6.32 -6.83
C PHE A 494 -3.14 6.92 -7.22
N ARG A 495 -2.27 6.12 -7.85
CA ARG A 495 -0.99 6.61 -8.41
C ARG A 495 -1.20 7.68 -9.50
N ALA A 496 -2.26 7.56 -10.31
CA ALA A 496 -2.60 8.50 -11.37
C ALA A 496 -3.24 9.82 -10.87
N LEU A 497 -3.70 9.88 -9.62
CA LEU A 497 -4.35 11.06 -9.03
C LEU A 497 -3.44 12.30 -9.14
N ALA A 498 -3.88 13.29 -9.94
CA ALA A 498 -3.10 14.48 -10.31
C ALA A 498 -1.65 14.19 -10.80
N GLY A 499 -1.40 12.97 -11.31
CA GLY A 499 -0.07 12.48 -11.70
C GLY A 499 0.92 12.28 -10.55
N LYS A 500 0.47 12.39 -9.28
CA LYS A 500 1.36 12.44 -8.10
C LYS A 500 0.84 11.76 -6.83
N GLY A 501 -0.40 11.30 -6.73
CA GLY A 501 -1.05 10.64 -5.56
C GLY A 501 -0.20 10.46 -4.29
N TYR A 502 0.66 9.43 -4.24
CA TYR A 502 1.53 9.13 -3.09
C TYR A 502 2.49 10.26 -2.68
N GLN A 503 2.97 11.10 -3.60
CA GLN A 503 3.79 12.29 -3.29
C GLN A 503 2.96 13.42 -2.66
N THR A 504 1.68 13.54 -3.03
CA THR A 504 0.75 14.48 -2.40
C THR A 504 0.39 14.00 -0.99
N LEU A 505 0.17 12.69 -0.83
CA LEU A 505 0.01 12.08 0.50
C LEU A 505 1.27 12.28 1.35
N GLN A 506 2.48 12.09 0.79
CA GLN A 506 3.75 12.35 1.48
C GLN A 506 3.84 13.76 2.07
N THR A 507 3.52 14.81 1.30
CA THR A 507 3.58 16.18 1.82
C THR A 507 2.56 16.37 2.94
N LEU A 508 1.31 15.94 2.74
CA LEU A 508 0.25 16.12 3.74
C LEU A 508 0.52 15.36 5.05
N LEU A 509 1.08 14.15 5.00
CA LEU A 509 1.50 13.42 6.21
C LEU A 509 2.62 14.13 6.97
N LEU A 510 3.57 14.75 6.26
CA LEU A 510 4.68 15.48 6.89
C LEU A 510 4.21 16.83 7.47
N ASP A 511 3.35 17.54 6.76
CA ASP A 511 2.82 18.83 7.19
C ASP A 511 1.88 18.68 8.40
N VAL A 512 0.94 17.72 8.38
CA VAL A 512 0.03 17.45 9.52
C VAL A 512 0.78 17.00 10.77
N CYS A 513 1.81 16.17 10.64
CA CYS A 513 2.63 15.76 11.80
C CYS A 513 3.66 16.81 12.23
N GLN A 514 3.59 18.06 11.76
CA GLN A 514 4.56 19.13 12.03
C GLN A 514 6.02 18.67 11.79
N TRP A 515 6.24 17.81 10.81
CA TRP A 515 7.52 17.15 10.48
C TRP A 515 8.10 16.22 11.57
N HIS A 516 7.28 15.81 12.56
CA HIS A 516 7.62 14.89 13.65
C HIS A 516 6.71 13.63 13.65
N PRO A 517 6.84 12.73 12.65
CA PRO A 517 5.98 11.55 12.51
C PRO A 517 6.16 10.50 13.62
N SER A 518 5.05 9.91 14.06
CA SER A 518 4.97 8.96 15.18
C SER A 518 5.27 7.49 14.81
N GLU A 519 5.40 6.63 15.82
CA GLU A 519 5.46 5.17 15.62
C GLU A 519 4.15 4.62 15.05
N GLN A 520 2.99 5.15 15.47
CA GLN A 520 1.69 4.69 14.99
C GLN A 520 1.53 4.97 13.49
N LEU A 521 1.95 6.14 13.03
CA LEU A 521 1.97 6.50 11.61
C LEU A 521 2.87 5.57 10.79
N LEU A 522 4.08 5.27 11.29
CA LEU A 522 4.98 4.32 10.64
C LEU A 522 4.36 2.91 10.57
N ASN A 523 3.68 2.46 11.62
CA ASN A 523 2.98 1.17 11.63
C ASN A 523 1.79 1.15 10.65
N ALA A 524 0.98 2.21 10.56
CA ALA A 524 -0.10 2.32 9.57
C ALA A 524 0.41 2.32 8.11
N LEU A 525 1.60 2.89 7.86
CA LEU A 525 2.26 2.81 6.57
C LEU A 525 2.84 1.41 6.28
N LEU A 526 3.26 0.65 7.30
CA LEU A 526 3.65 -0.76 7.15
C LEU A 526 2.43 -1.66 6.87
N ASP A 527 1.27 -1.37 7.47
CA ASP A 527 0.00 -2.04 7.13
C ASP A 527 -0.39 -1.80 5.66
N MET A 528 -0.23 -0.57 5.16
CA MET A 528 -0.47 -0.23 3.75
C MET A 528 0.55 -0.88 2.80
N LEU A 529 1.81 -1.05 3.23
CA LEU A 529 2.88 -1.67 2.43
C LEU A 529 2.59 -3.14 2.10
N VAL A 530 1.90 -3.86 3.00
CA VAL A 530 1.63 -5.30 2.89
C VAL A 530 0.15 -5.63 2.60
N ASP A 531 -0.68 -4.65 2.25
CA ASP A 531 -2.14 -4.79 2.05
C ASP A 531 -2.84 -5.51 3.24
N GLY A 532 -2.63 -5.02 4.47
CA GLY A 532 -3.27 -5.54 5.69
C GLY A 532 -2.35 -5.46 6.92
N LYS A 533 -2.82 -5.90 8.09
CA LYS A 533 -2.06 -5.75 9.34
C LYS A 533 -0.65 -6.38 9.28
N PHE A 534 0.35 -5.62 9.68
CA PHE A 534 1.76 -5.96 9.64
C PHE A 534 2.21 -6.83 10.84
N ASP A 535 2.78 -8.01 10.54
CA ASP A 535 3.54 -8.86 11.44
C ASP A 535 4.74 -9.42 10.67
N MET A 536 5.94 -9.26 11.23
CA MET A 536 7.20 -9.78 10.71
C MET A 536 7.21 -11.31 10.51
N LYS A 537 6.33 -12.05 11.21
CA LYS A 537 6.19 -13.51 11.12
C LYS A 537 5.16 -13.96 10.08
N GLU A 538 4.04 -13.25 9.96
CA GLU A 538 2.86 -13.74 9.20
C GLU A 538 2.57 -12.95 7.92
N SER A 539 2.86 -11.65 7.87
CA SER A 539 2.49 -10.75 6.74
C SER A 539 3.66 -9.94 6.17
N SER A 540 4.89 -10.45 6.30
CA SER A 540 6.15 -9.80 5.87
C SER A 540 6.41 -9.69 4.35
N HIS A 541 5.38 -9.81 3.51
CA HIS A 541 5.51 -9.72 2.04
C HIS A 541 4.95 -8.38 1.53
N ILE A 542 5.78 -7.60 0.84
CA ILE A 542 5.38 -6.33 0.23
C ILE A 542 4.34 -6.59 -0.86
N LYS A 543 3.25 -5.82 -0.86
CA LYS A 543 2.20 -5.86 -1.89
C LYS A 543 1.89 -4.51 -2.52
N ASN A 544 2.38 -3.41 -1.95
CA ASN A 544 2.18 -2.06 -2.48
C ASN A 544 3.53 -1.31 -2.60
N GLU A 545 4.17 -1.44 -3.77
CA GLU A 545 5.55 -0.98 -3.97
C GLU A 545 5.72 0.54 -3.86
N ASP A 546 4.69 1.33 -4.20
CA ASP A 546 4.74 2.80 -4.09
C ASP A 546 4.96 3.26 -2.64
N VAL A 547 4.42 2.49 -1.67
CA VAL A 547 4.49 2.80 -0.24
C VAL A 547 5.92 2.70 0.30
N ILE A 548 6.82 1.99 -0.39
CA ILE A 548 8.24 1.89 0.00
C ILE A 548 8.88 3.29 0.06
N LEU A 549 8.66 4.14 -0.95
CA LEU A 549 9.19 5.50 -0.95
C LEU A 549 8.43 6.42 0.02
N LEU A 550 7.10 6.28 0.11
CA LEU A 550 6.29 7.04 1.07
C LEU A 550 6.81 6.80 2.51
N TYR A 551 6.85 5.54 2.93
CA TYR A 551 7.40 5.13 4.23
C TYR A 551 8.83 5.63 4.43
N SER A 552 9.73 5.41 3.46
CA SER A 552 11.13 5.82 3.57
C SER A 552 11.30 7.34 3.73
N SER A 553 10.43 8.13 3.10
CA SER A 553 10.46 9.59 3.16
C SER A 553 9.87 10.17 4.45
N VAL A 554 8.83 9.54 5.00
CA VAL A 554 8.30 9.85 6.34
C VAL A 554 9.32 9.45 7.40
N LEU A 555 9.89 8.24 7.28
CA LEU A 555 10.94 7.74 8.16
C LEU A 555 12.17 8.65 8.20
N GLN A 556 12.61 9.20 7.06
CA GLN A 556 13.73 10.15 7.01
C GLN A 556 13.54 11.38 7.91
N LYS A 557 12.29 11.74 8.23
CA LYS A 557 11.92 12.88 9.11
C LYS A 557 11.58 12.47 10.55
N SER A 558 11.50 11.17 10.83
CA SER A 558 11.29 10.66 12.19
C SER A 558 12.48 10.94 13.12
N SER A 559 12.26 10.79 14.43
CA SER A 559 13.32 10.79 15.44
C SER A 559 14.35 9.68 15.22
N GLU A 560 15.55 9.84 15.80
CA GLU A 560 16.67 8.88 15.75
C GLU A 560 16.25 7.43 16.02
N SER A 561 15.55 7.20 17.13
CA SER A 561 15.08 5.87 17.55
C SER A 561 14.11 5.24 16.53
N LEU A 562 13.20 6.04 15.97
CA LEU A 562 12.27 5.59 14.94
C LEU A 562 13.00 5.31 13.61
N ARG A 563 13.97 6.13 13.22
CA ARG A 563 14.83 5.88 12.04
C ARG A 563 15.56 4.55 12.16
N LEU A 564 16.19 4.28 13.31
CA LEU A 564 16.86 3.01 13.58
C LEU A 564 15.90 1.81 13.60
N TYR A 565 14.70 1.99 14.17
CA TYR A 565 13.63 0.99 14.16
C TYR A 565 13.18 0.66 12.73
N GLY A 566 12.73 1.64 11.95
CA GLY A 566 12.16 1.43 10.61
C GLY A 566 13.17 0.90 9.59
N LEU A 567 14.43 1.37 9.65
CA LEU A 567 15.51 0.79 8.85
C LEU A 567 15.84 -0.66 9.30
N GLY A 568 15.69 -0.97 10.59
CA GLY A 568 15.77 -2.32 11.13
C GLY A 568 14.65 -3.25 10.64
N VAL A 569 13.41 -2.76 10.60
CA VAL A 569 12.25 -3.47 10.03
C VAL A 569 12.52 -3.80 8.56
N PHE A 570 12.88 -2.81 7.74
CA PHE A 570 13.22 -3.04 6.34
C PHE A 570 14.40 -3.99 6.16
N GLN A 571 15.43 -3.92 7.01
CA GLN A 571 16.56 -4.84 6.96
C GLN A 571 16.12 -6.29 7.18
N GLN A 572 15.18 -6.54 8.10
CA GLN A 572 14.66 -7.88 8.34
C GLN A 572 13.66 -8.33 7.26
N LEU A 573 12.83 -7.44 6.70
CA LEU A 573 11.96 -7.74 5.55
C LEU A 573 12.76 -8.16 4.30
N LEU A 574 13.94 -7.56 4.09
CA LEU A 574 14.77 -7.76 2.91
C LEU A 574 15.84 -8.85 3.06
N ARG A 575 16.19 -9.25 4.29
CA ARG A 575 17.26 -10.22 4.57
C ARG A 575 17.10 -11.50 3.77
N ASP A 576 15.90 -12.07 3.81
CA ASP A 576 15.62 -13.43 3.31
C ASP A 576 14.66 -13.49 2.12
N SER A 577 13.85 -12.46 1.84
CA SER A 577 12.86 -12.48 0.74
C SER A 577 13.43 -11.84 -0.52
N LEU A 578 13.58 -12.63 -1.60
CA LEU A 578 14.05 -12.08 -2.89
C LEU A 578 12.97 -11.21 -3.55
N SER A 579 11.69 -11.54 -3.39
CA SER A 579 10.59 -10.75 -3.94
C SER A 579 10.50 -9.37 -3.28
N ASN A 580 10.69 -9.26 -1.95
CA ASN A 580 10.76 -7.96 -1.28
C ASN A 580 11.95 -7.12 -1.78
N ARG A 581 13.12 -7.75 -2.02
CA ARG A 581 14.28 -7.06 -2.62
C ARG A 581 13.99 -6.58 -4.04
N ALA A 582 13.21 -7.35 -4.82
CA ALA A 582 12.75 -6.94 -6.14
C ALA A 582 11.88 -5.68 -6.07
N SER A 583 10.87 -5.65 -5.20
CA SER A 583 10.00 -4.49 -5.02
C SER A 583 10.76 -3.23 -4.59
N CYS A 584 11.73 -3.34 -3.69
CA CYS A 584 12.59 -2.20 -3.32
C CYS A 584 13.46 -1.68 -4.48
N VAL A 585 13.83 -2.53 -5.46
CA VAL A 585 14.50 -2.08 -6.69
C VAL A 585 13.52 -1.45 -7.66
N VAL A 586 12.32 -2.01 -7.85
CA VAL A 586 11.28 -1.46 -8.73
C VAL A 586 10.82 -0.08 -8.26
N ALA A 587 10.60 0.10 -6.95
CA ALA A 587 10.29 1.38 -6.32
C ALA A 587 11.49 2.36 -6.28
N GLY A 588 12.70 1.95 -6.70
CA GLY A 588 13.87 2.82 -6.75
C GLY A 588 14.47 3.18 -5.38
N MET A 589 14.19 2.40 -4.32
CA MET A 589 14.62 2.65 -2.94
C MET A 589 16.14 2.82 -2.82
N LEU A 590 16.92 2.09 -3.63
CA LEU A 590 18.39 2.22 -3.68
C LEU A 590 18.84 3.66 -3.99
N ASN A 591 18.19 4.33 -4.95
CA ASN A 591 18.51 5.72 -5.29
C ASN A 591 18.17 6.66 -4.13
N PHE A 592 17.04 6.46 -3.44
CA PHE A 592 16.64 7.25 -2.28
C PHE A 592 17.62 7.08 -1.10
N LEU A 593 18.00 5.85 -0.77
CA LEU A 593 19.00 5.56 0.27
C LEU A 593 20.36 6.21 -0.04
N LEU A 594 20.76 6.24 -1.31
CA LEU A 594 21.98 6.95 -1.75
C LEU A 594 21.88 8.49 -1.67
N ASP A 595 20.68 9.10 -1.64
CA ASP A 595 20.53 10.53 -1.30
C ASP A 595 20.58 10.74 0.22
N TRP A 596 19.91 9.87 0.98
CA TRP A 596 19.85 9.94 2.44
C TRP A 596 21.22 9.75 3.09
N PHE A 597 22.05 8.81 2.60
CA PHE A 597 23.43 8.56 3.08
C PHE A 597 24.32 9.83 3.12
N VAL A 598 24.02 10.86 2.31
CA VAL A 598 24.80 12.12 2.20
C VAL A 598 24.19 13.26 3.03
N GLN A 599 22.97 13.06 3.52
CA GLN A 599 22.19 14.02 4.30
C GLN A 599 22.19 13.68 5.79
N GLU A 600 22.38 12.41 6.12
CA GLU A 600 22.41 11.93 7.50
C GLU A 600 23.67 12.39 8.26
N GLY A 601 23.53 12.64 9.56
CA GLY A 601 24.64 13.04 10.45
C GLY A 601 25.00 12.00 11.53
N ASP A 602 24.25 10.90 11.60
CA ASP A 602 24.34 9.88 12.64
C ASP A 602 24.96 8.59 12.10
N ASP A 603 26.13 8.22 12.64
CA ASP A 603 26.88 7.01 12.30
C ASP A 603 26.06 5.71 12.40
N SER A 604 25.14 5.62 13.35
CA SER A 604 24.32 4.42 13.58
C SER A 604 23.22 4.27 12.50
N VAL A 605 22.61 5.37 12.09
CA VAL A 605 21.64 5.43 11.00
C VAL A 605 22.35 5.26 9.65
N ILE A 606 23.52 5.88 9.46
CA ILE A 606 24.37 5.70 8.27
C ILE A 606 24.77 4.23 8.08
N LEU A 607 25.16 3.52 9.14
CA LEU A 607 25.46 2.09 9.09
C LEU A 607 24.23 1.26 8.67
N LYS A 608 23.03 1.61 9.13
CA LYS A 608 21.77 0.95 8.72
C LYS A 608 21.42 1.23 7.26
N ILE A 609 21.59 2.47 6.79
CA ILE A 609 21.43 2.85 5.38
C ILE A 609 22.41 2.07 4.50
N ALA A 610 23.69 1.97 4.89
CA ALA A 610 24.71 1.19 4.18
C ALA A 610 24.34 -0.30 4.06
N GLN A 611 23.84 -0.91 5.14
CA GLN A 611 23.37 -2.30 5.14
C GLN A 611 22.17 -2.53 4.23
N LEU A 612 21.25 -1.56 4.08
CA LEU A 612 20.15 -1.64 3.12
C LEU A 612 20.64 -1.44 1.67
N ILE A 613 21.54 -0.49 1.45
CA ILE A 613 22.21 -0.26 0.14
C ILE A 613 22.91 -1.55 -0.32
N GLN A 614 23.64 -2.24 0.58
CA GLN A 614 24.24 -3.55 0.31
C GLN A 614 23.19 -4.58 -0.15
N VAL A 615 22.12 -4.78 0.63
CA VAL A 615 21.13 -5.84 0.41
C VAL A 615 20.33 -5.62 -0.88
N ILE A 616 19.99 -4.36 -1.20
CA ILE A 616 19.22 -3.98 -2.39
C ILE A 616 20.12 -3.93 -3.63
N GLY A 617 21.28 -3.28 -3.56
CA GLY A 617 22.22 -3.17 -4.69
C GLY A 617 22.91 -4.50 -5.04
N GLY A 618 23.09 -5.40 -4.05
CA GLY A 618 23.55 -6.77 -4.27
C GLY A 618 22.47 -7.68 -4.86
N TYR A 619 21.18 -7.34 -4.72
CA TYR A 619 20.12 -7.98 -5.48
C TYR A 619 20.14 -7.52 -6.94
N SER A 620 20.01 -6.21 -7.20
CA SER A 620 20.02 -5.67 -8.56
C SER A 620 20.35 -4.17 -8.57
N ILE A 621 21.16 -3.72 -9.52
CA ILE A 621 21.63 -2.32 -9.61
C ILE A 621 21.56 -1.79 -11.04
N SER A 622 21.29 -0.48 -11.20
CA SER A 622 21.31 0.18 -12.51
C SER A 622 22.59 1.00 -12.72
N GLY A 623 22.90 1.29 -13.99
CA GLY A 623 23.99 2.21 -14.34
C GLY A 623 23.78 3.66 -13.87
N LYS A 624 22.58 4.04 -13.42
CA LYS A 624 22.36 5.34 -12.73
C LYS A 624 22.93 5.28 -11.31
N ASP A 625 22.61 4.21 -10.57
CA ASP A 625 23.01 4.03 -9.18
C ASP A 625 24.52 3.83 -9.06
N ILE A 626 25.13 3.05 -9.96
CA ILE A 626 26.60 2.91 -10.03
C ILE A 626 27.27 4.28 -10.25
N ARG A 627 26.79 5.10 -11.19
CA ARG A 627 27.32 6.46 -11.40
C ARG A 627 27.11 7.35 -10.19
N LYS A 628 26.00 7.20 -9.46
CA LYS A 628 25.73 7.92 -8.22
C LYS A 628 26.71 7.54 -7.11
N ILE A 629 26.95 6.24 -6.88
CA ILE A 629 27.96 5.73 -5.94
C ILE A 629 29.33 6.33 -6.24
N PHE A 630 29.78 6.35 -7.50
CA PHE A 630 31.04 7.00 -7.87
C PHE A 630 31.03 8.53 -7.71
N ALA A 631 29.89 9.19 -7.87
CA ALA A 631 29.75 10.62 -7.56
C ALA A 631 29.85 10.88 -6.04
N LEU A 632 29.32 9.98 -5.20
CA LEU A 632 29.45 10.08 -3.74
C LEU A 632 30.91 9.89 -3.30
N LEU A 633 31.57 8.82 -3.76
CA LEU A 633 32.99 8.55 -3.47
C LEU A 633 33.91 9.72 -3.89
N ARG A 634 33.52 10.51 -4.89
CA ARG A 634 34.26 11.69 -5.39
C ARG A 634 33.77 13.03 -4.81
N SER A 635 32.69 13.03 -4.04
CA SER A 635 32.11 14.24 -3.44
C SER A 635 32.98 14.76 -2.31
N GLU A 636 32.85 16.03 -1.93
CA GLU A 636 33.56 16.54 -0.76
C GLU A 636 33.03 15.88 0.52
N LYS A 637 31.71 15.86 0.74
CA LYS A 637 31.10 15.27 1.94
C LYS A 637 31.55 13.84 2.25
N VAL A 638 31.42 12.91 1.31
CA VAL A 638 31.74 11.49 1.54
C VAL A 638 33.19 11.17 1.17
N GLY A 639 33.77 11.87 0.18
CA GLY A 639 35.12 11.63 -0.34
C GLY A 639 36.26 12.37 0.37
N THR A 640 35.99 13.25 1.35
CA THR A 640 36.99 13.66 2.35
C THR A 640 36.82 12.93 3.69
N GLN A 641 35.66 12.33 3.94
CA GLN A 641 35.38 11.59 5.18
C GLN A 641 35.71 10.11 5.01
N GLN A 642 36.96 9.75 5.31
CA GLN A 642 37.54 8.41 5.16
C GLN A 642 36.64 7.27 5.68
N GLN A 643 35.97 7.50 6.81
CA GLN A 643 35.03 6.56 7.44
C GLN A 643 33.87 6.17 6.50
N TYR A 644 33.20 7.16 5.89
CA TYR A 644 32.07 6.94 4.99
C TYR A 644 32.51 6.45 3.61
N CYS A 645 33.70 6.87 3.14
CA CYS A 645 34.31 6.36 1.92
C CYS A 645 34.58 4.84 2.04
N SER A 646 35.25 4.40 3.11
CA SER A 646 35.51 2.98 3.39
C SER A 646 34.24 2.17 3.62
N LEU A 647 33.25 2.73 4.35
CA LEU A 647 31.94 2.10 4.54
C LEU A 647 31.22 1.86 3.20
N LEU A 648 31.26 2.84 2.28
CA LEU A 648 30.65 2.72 0.96
C LEU A 648 31.43 1.76 0.03
N LEU A 649 32.77 1.74 0.09
CA LEU A 649 33.59 0.75 -0.62
C LEU A 649 33.32 -0.68 -0.13
N THR A 650 33.30 -0.89 1.19
CA THR A 650 32.97 -2.16 1.85
C THR A 650 31.54 -2.61 1.52
N THR A 651 30.61 -1.67 1.40
CA THR A 651 29.23 -1.90 0.96
C THR A 651 29.19 -2.42 -0.48
N VAL A 652 29.93 -1.80 -1.41
CA VAL A 652 30.00 -2.24 -2.82
C VAL A 652 30.74 -3.58 -2.98
N LEU A 653 31.84 -3.78 -2.25
CA LEU A 653 32.52 -5.08 -2.11
C LEU A 653 31.53 -6.17 -1.68
N SER A 654 30.64 -5.86 -0.74
CA SER A 654 29.63 -6.79 -0.25
C SER A 654 28.50 -7.05 -1.27
N MET A 655 28.14 -6.08 -2.12
CA MET A 655 27.21 -6.30 -3.25
C MET A 655 27.79 -7.30 -4.27
N LEU A 656 29.10 -7.27 -4.52
CA LEU A 656 29.77 -8.15 -5.49
C LEU A 656 29.85 -9.61 -5.04
N ASN A 657 29.68 -9.87 -3.75
CA ASN A 657 29.71 -11.20 -3.17
C ASN A 657 28.34 -11.92 -3.20
N GLU A 658 27.26 -11.26 -3.65
CA GLU A 658 25.94 -11.87 -3.80
C GLU A 658 25.90 -12.92 -4.93
N LYS A 659 25.20 -14.04 -4.70
CA LYS A 659 25.23 -15.24 -5.57
C LYS A 659 23.84 -15.65 -6.05
N GLY A 660 23.78 -16.62 -6.97
CA GLY A 660 22.54 -17.06 -7.63
C GLY A 660 22.36 -16.49 -9.05
N PRO A 661 21.32 -16.92 -9.78
CA PRO A 661 21.14 -16.65 -11.21
C PRO A 661 20.82 -15.18 -11.49
N THR A 662 21.18 -14.69 -12.68
CA THR A 662 20.73 -13.39 -13.22
C THR A 662 19.27 -13.42 -13.68
N ALA A 663 18.81 -14.56 -14.18
CA ALA A 663 17.46 -14.77 -14.69
C ALA A 663 16.81 -15.98 -14.00
N PHE A 664 15.62 -15.80 -13.41
CA PHE A 664 14.88 -16.86 -12.73
C PHE A 664 13.37 -16.65 -12.80
N PHE A 665 12.63 -17.74 -12.66
CA PHE A 665 11.20 -17.76 -12.40
C PHE A 665 11.00 -17.64 -10.88
N ASP A 666 10.17 -16.72 -10.42
CA ASP A 666 9.71 -16.65 -9.02
C ASP A 666 8.31 -17.26 -8.94
N LEU A 667 8.09 -18.22 -8.03
CA LEU A 667 6.86 -19.00 -7.92
C LEU A 667 6.26 -18.79 -6.53
N ASN A 668 5.10 -18.12 -6.47
CA ASN A 668 4.47 -17.69 -5.21
C ASN A 668 3.70 -18.81 -4.46
N GLY A 669 3.74 -20.05 -4.95
CA GLY A 669 3.03 -21.20 -4.36
C GLY A 669 1.52 -21.31 -4.68
N ASN A 670 0.92 -20.31 -5.34
CA ASN A 670 -0.51 -20.20 -5.61
C ASN A 670 -0.77 -20.02 -7.11
N ASP A 671 -1.27 -21.06 -7.79
CA ASP A 671 -1.39 -21.12 -9.26
C ASP A 671 -0.10 -20.69 -9.99
N SER A 672 1.04 -21.15 -9.45
CA SER A 672 2.39 -20.93 -9.94
C SER A 672 2.95 -22.17 -10.65
N GLY A 673 3.80 -21.94 -11.65
CA GLY A 673 4.47 -22.96 -12.43
C GLY A 673 4.64 -22.57 -13.91
N ILE A 674 5.26 -23.49 -14.65
CA ILE A 674 5.43 -23.43 -16.11
C ILE A 674 4.68 -24.63 -16.70
N ILE A 675 3.83 -24.37 -17.69
CA ILE A 675 3.12 -25.39 -18.46
C ILE A 675 3.80 -25.51 -19.81
N ILE A 676 4.24 -26.72 -20.18
CA ILE A 676 4.81 -27.02 -21.51
C ILE A 676 3.68 -27.62 -22.34
N LYS A 677 3.26 -26.91 -23.40
CA LYS A 677 2.14 -27.33 -24.25
C LYS A 677 2.58 -28.26 -25.37
N THR A 678 3.83 -28.15 -25.81
CA THR A 678 4.41 -28.98 -26.86
C THR A 678 4.54 -30.43 -26.40
N PRO A 679 4.02 -31.42 -27.15
CA PRO A 679 4.19 -32.83 -26.81
C PRO A 679 5.68 -33.22 -26.80
N VAL A 680 6.19 -33.67 -25.66
CA VAL A 680 7.61 -34.01 -25.50
C VAL A 680 7.85 -35.47 -25.90
N HIS A 681 8.73 -35.70 -26.87
CA HIS A 681 9.24 -37.03 -27.20
C HIS A 681 10.26 -37.47 -26.14
N TRP A 682 10.03 -38.62 -25.51
CA TRP A 682 10.84 -39.08 -24.37
C TRP A 682 12.00 -40.04 -24.78
N PRO A 683 13.21 -39.93 -24.20
CA PRO A 683 14.38 -40.70 -24.62
C PRO A 683 14.35 -42.19 -24.21
N LEU A 684 13.78 -43.04 -25.08
CA LEU A 684 13.56 -44.48 -24.85
C LEU A 684 14.80 -45.36 -24.55
N TYR A 685 16.00 -44.92 -24.92
CA TYR A 685 17.19 -45.79 -24.99
C TYR A 685 18.43 -45.31 -24.22
N LYS A 686 18.63 -44.00 -24.06
CA LYS A 686 19.80 -43.42 -23.35
C LYS A 686 19.53 -43.06 -21.88
N GLY A 687 18.26 -42.93 -21.50
CA GLY A 687 17.89 -42.32 -20.23
C GLY A 687 17.69 -40.81 -20.39
N PHE A 688 17.56 -40.09 -19.28
CA PHE A 688 17.43 -38.63 -19.31
C PHE A 688 18.17 -37.98 -18.14
N SER A 689 18.36 -36.66 -18.24
CA SER A 689 18.82 -35.81 -17.14
C SER A 689 17.97 -34.55 -17.07
N PHE A 690 17.54 -34.15 -15.87
CA PHE A 690 16.92 -32.85 -15.60
C PHE A 690 17.85 -32.05 -14.70
N THR A 691 18.20 -30.83 -15.09
CA THR A 691 19.02 -29.92 -14.29
C THR A 691 18.30 -28.59 -14.07
N CYS A 692 18.42 -28.03 -12.87
CA CYS A 692 18.00 -26.66 -12.58
C CYS A 692 18.80 -26.07 -11.42
N TRP A 693 18.91 -24.75 -11.40
CA TRP A 693 19.16 -24.02 -10.16
C TRP A 693 17.83 -23.78 -9.45
N LEU A 694 17.77 -23.97 -8.14
CA LEU A 694 16.55 -23.73 -7.35
C LEU A 694 16.85 -23.11 -5.99
N ARG A 695 15.83 -22.45 -5.43
CA ARG A 695 15.82 -21.91 -4.07
C ARG A 695 14.40 -22.03 -3.52
N VAL A 696 14.23 -22.81 -2.46
CA VAL A 696 12.94 -22.94 -1.75
C VAL A 696 12.81 -21.78 -0.75
N GLU A 697 11.68 -21.08 -0.70
CA GLU A 697 11.46 -20.03 0.31
C GLU A 697 11.11 -20.63 1.69
N ASN A 698 10.03 -21.42 1.73
CA ASN A 698 9.61 -22.21 2.90
C ASN A 698 9.08 -23.57 2.41
N PHE A 699 9.29 -24.64 3.17
CA PHE A 699 8.62 -25.93 2.94
C PHE A 699 7.19 -25.93 3.53
N PRO A 700 6.23 -26.68 2.94
CA PRO A 700 4.92 -26.87 3.54
C PRO A 700 5.03 -27.73 4.81
N ARG A 701 4.26 -27.40 5.86
CA ARG A 701 4.33 -28.08 7.18
C ARG A 701 4.08 -29.59 7.08
N ASN A 702 3.11 -29.97 6.26
CA ASN A 702 2.84 -31.34 5.80
C ASN A 702 2.80 -31.31 4.26
N GLY A 703 3.21 -32.39 3.60
CA GLY A 703 3.09 -32.52 2.15
C GLY A 703 4.39 -32.35 1.36
N THR A 704 4.29 -32.14 0.04
CA THR A 704 5.45 -31.94 -0.87
C THR A 704 5.15 -30.95 -1.99
N MET A 705 6.20 -30.26 -2.48
CA MET A 705 6.13 -29.30 -3.59
C MET A 705 6.48 -29.96 -4.93
N GLY A 706 5.65 -29.78 -5.96
CA GLY A 706 5.94 -30.30 -7.30
C GLY A 706 7.15 -29.64 -7.97
N LEU A 707 8.19 -30.40 -8.29
CA LEU A 707 9.36 -29.91 -9.03
C LEU A 707 9.12 -29.97 -10.55
N PHE A 708 8.85 -31.18 -11.07
CA PHE A 708 8.47 -31.39 -12.46
C PHE A 708 7.52 -32.57 -12.59
N LYS A 709 6.70 -32.54 -13.64
CA LYS A 709 5.79 -33.61 -14.05
C LYS A 709 5.88 -33.76 -15.57
N PHE A 710 6.18 -34.96 -16.05
CA PHE A 710 6.24 -35.27 -17.48
C PHE A 710 5.44 -36.55 -17.73
N LEU A 711 4.15 -36.41 -18.09
CA LEU A 711 3.22 -37.53 -18.24
C LEU A 711 2.50 -37.52 -19.60
N THR A 712 2.09 -38.71 -20.05
CA THR A 712 1.03 -38.91 -21.06
C THR A 712 -0.34 -38.52 -20.50
N GLU A 713 -1.34 -38.39 -21.37
CA GLU A 713 -2.77 -38.35 -21.00
C GLU A 713 -3.16 -39.52 -20.08
N ASN A 714 -2.64 -40.72 -20.39
CA ASN A 714 -2.81 -41.96 -19.63
C ASN A 714 -2.01 -42.03 -18.31
N GLY A 715 -1.49 -40.90 -17.80
CA GLY A 715 -0.79 -40.82 -16.51
C GLY A 715 0.58 -41.52 -16.41
N ARG A 716 1.08 -42.14 -17.48
CA ARG A 716 2.40 -42.78 -17.53
C ARG A 716 3.50 -41.77 -17.85
N GLY A 717 4.68 -41.94 -17.25
CA GLY A 717 5.81 -41.02 -17.37
C GLY A 717 6.55 -40.87 -16.05
N PHE A 718 6.95 -39.65 -15.71
CA PHE A 718 7.81 -39.35 -14.56
C PHE A 718 7.34 -38.12 -13.77
N LEU A 719 7.56 -38.15 -12.46
CA LEU A 719 7.22 -37.08 -11.53
C LEU A 719 8.37 -36.87 -10.52
N ALA A 720 8.58 -35.63 -10.09
CA ALA A 720 9.45 -35.32 -8.96
C ALA A 720 8.80 -34.26 -8.05
N SER A 721 8.90 -34.45 -6.74
CA SER A 721 8.50 -33.47 -5.72
C SER A 721 9.52 -33.35 -4.59
N VAL A 722 9.54 -32.20 -3.91
CA VAL A 722 10.53 -31.86 -2.88
C VAL A 722 9.83 -31.64 -1.54
N ALA A 723 10.43 -32.17 -0.47
CA ALA A 723 10.15 -31.86 0.93
C ALA A 723 11.46 -31.50 1.65
N GLU A 724 11.37 -31.08 2.91
CA GLU A 724 12.48 -30.52 3.70
C GLU A 724 13.71 -31.46 3.81
N ASP A 725 13.50 -32.77 3.94
CA ASP A 725 14.53 -33.79 4.10
C ASP A 725 14.77 -34.65 2.84
N LYS A 726 13.93 -34.54 1.80
CA LYS A 726 13.88 -35.52 0.72
C LYS A 726 13.37 -35.00 -0.61
N LEU A 727 13.97 -35.51 -1.68
CA LEU A 727 13.42 -35.51 -3.03
C LEU A 727 12.67 -36.83 -3.24
N ILE A 728 11.38 -36.75 -3.58
CA ILE A 728 10.57 -37.88 -4.02
C ILE A 728 10.59 -37.93 -5.54
N TYR A 729 10.90 -39.10 -6.10
CA TYR A 729 10.96 -39.33 -7.54
C TYR A 729 10.15 -40.55 -7.92
N GLU A 730 9.29 -40.42 -8.94
CA GLU A 730 8.39 -41.47 -9.36
C GLU A 730 8.51 -41.79 -10.85
N SER A 731 8.41 -43.09 -11.14
CA SER A 731 8.42 -43.66 -12.48
C SER A 731 7.14 -44.49 -12.67
N ILE A 732 6.25 -44.00 -13.53
CA ILE A 732 4.90 -44.54 -13.73
C ILE A 732 4.82 -45.20 -15.10
N ASN A 733 4.53 -46.49 -15.13
CA ASN A 733 4.16 -47.24 -16.33
C ASN A 733 3.10 -48.27 -15.92
N LEU A 734 3.18 -49.53 -16.38
CA LEU A 734 2.34 -50.64 -15.87
C LEU A 734 2.51 -50.94 -14.37
N LYS A 735 3.55 -50.38 -13.72
CA LYS A 735 3.74 -50.42 -12.26
C LYS A 735 4.40 -49.12 -11.81
N HIS A 736 3.85 -48.52 -10.76
CA HIS A 736 4.42 -47.39 -10.04
C HIS A 736 5.71 -47.80 -9.33
N HIS A 737 6.75 -46.96 -9.42
CA HIS A 737 7.97 -47.09 -8.64
C HIS A 737 8.31 -45.72 -8.06
N CYS A 738 8.13 -45.57 -6.74
CA CYS A 738 8.52 -44.37 -5.99
C CYS A 738 9.91 -44.58 -5.37
N VAL A 739 10.70 -43.51 -5.30
CA VAL A 739 12.04 -43.46 -4.71
C VAL A 739 12.12 -42.21 -3.83
N HIS A 740 12.57 -42.39 -2.58
CA HIS A 740 12.86 -41.28 -1.67
C HIS A 740 14.37 -41.12 -1.57
N ALA A 741 14.91 -40.06 -2.18
CA ALA A 741 16.30 -39.68 -2.03
C ALA A 741 16.41 -38.67 -0.89
N HIS A 742 17.25 -38.94 0.12
CA HIS A 742 17.56 -37.96 1.15
C HIS A 742 18.41 -36.84 0.53
N VAL A 743 17.93 -35.59 0.58
CA VAL A 743 18.58 -34.43 -0.03
C VAL A 743 18.34 -33.22 0.87
N ASN A 744 19.42 -32.64 1.40
CA ASN A 744 19.36 -31.47 2.28
C ASN A 744 19.36 -30.18 1.43
N ILE A 745 18.17 -29.73 1.02
CA ILE A 745 17.96 -28.44 0.34
C ILE A 745 17.67 -27.39 1.41
N VAL A 746 18.63 -26.51 1.67
CA VAL A 746 18.48 -25.47 2.69
C VAL A 746 17.53 -24.38 2.16
N SER A 747 16.49 -24.05 2.93
CA SER A 747 15.58 -22.95 2.60
C SER A 747 16.31 -21.61 2.51
N ARG A 748 15.78 -20.70 1.68
CA ARG A 748 16.34 -19.38 1.36
C ARG A 748 17.74 -19.38 0.75
N LYS A 749 18.30 -20.54 0.40
CA LYS A 749 19.60 -20.70 -0.26
C LYS A 749 19.45 -21.22 -1.70
N TRP A 750 20.26 -20.71 -2.61
CA TRP A 750 20.41 -21.26 -3.97
C TRP A 750 21.22 -22.56 -3.96
N HIS A 751 20.70 -23.57 -4.65
CA HIS A 751 21.29 -24.88 -4.84
C HIS A 751 21.21 -25.29 -6.32
N PHE A 752 22.16 -26.10 -6.78
CA PHE A 752 22.10 -26.73 -8.10
C PHE A 752 21.62 -28.18 -7.96
N LEU A 753 20.47 -28.50 -8.56
CA LEU A 753 19.90 -29.85 -8.56
C LEU A 753 20.07 -30.49 -9.94
N CYS A 754 20.59 -31.71 -9.97
CA CYS A 754 20.63 -32.55 -11.16
C CYS A 754 20.09 -33.95 -10.85
N ILE A 755 19.08 -34.37 -11.61
CA ILE A 755 18.45 -35.69 -11.54
C ILE A 755 18.78 -36.43 -12.82
N THR A 756 19.35 -37.62 -12.74
CA THR A 756 19.63 -38.49 -13.90
C THR A 756 18.96 -39.85 -13.72
N HIS A 757 18.49 -40.46 -14.82
CA HIS A 757 17.95 -41.82 -14.79
C HIS A 757 18.54 -42.65 -15.94
N THR A 758 19.55 -43.47 -15.64
CA THR A 758 20.24 -44.35 -16.61
C THR A 758 19.46 -45.64 -16.87
N ILE A 759 19.32 -46.03 -18.15
CA ILE A 759 18.67 -47.28 -18.57
C ILE A 759 19.68 -48.45 -18.56
N GLY A 760 19.71 -49.21 -17.47
CA GLY A 760 20.56 -50.39 -17.34
C GLY A 760 19.84 -51.70 -17.68
N ARG A 761 20.59 -52.71 -18.15
CA ARG A 761 20.09 -54.06 -18.45
C ARG A 761 19.88 -54.85 -17.15
N ALA A 762 18.99 -55.85 -17.18
CA ALA A 762 18.64 -56.63 -15.98
C ALA A 762 19.86 -57.30 -15.30
N PHE A 763 20.81 -57.80 -16.10
CA PHE A 763 22.04 -58.43 -15.61
C PHE A 763 23.18 -57.45 -15.29
N SER A 764 23.03 -56.14 -15.60
CA SER A 764 24.05 -55.11 -15.40
C SER A 764 23.69 -54.13 -14.27
N GLY A 765 23.07 -54.63 -13.19
CA GLY A 765 22.69 -53.83 -12.02
C GLY A 765 21.31 -53.15 -12.08
N GLY A 766 20.60 -53.24 -13.22
CA GLY A 766 19.31 -52.59 -13.44
C GLY A 766 19.41 -51.12 -13.84
N SER A 767 18.26 -50.47 -14.03
CA SER A 767 18.21 -49.01 -14.21
C SER A 767 18.45 -48.30 -12.87
N LEU A 768 19.04 -47.11 -12.92
CA LEU A 768 19.46 -46.35 -11.74
C LEU A 768 19.02 -44.90 -11.86
N PHE A 769 18.37 -44.42 -10.81
CA PHE A 769 18.14 -43.00 -10.53
C PHE A 769 19.35 -42.47 -9.77
N ARG A 770 19.80 -41.25 -10.07
CA ARG A 770 20.79 -40.53 -9.26
C ARG A 770 20.38 -39.08 -9.06
N CYS A 771 20.54 -38.61 -7.83
CA CYS A 771 20.37 -37.21 -7.46
C CYS A 771 21.71 -36.59 -7.09
N TYR A 772 22.02 -35.45 -7.70
CA TYR A 772 23.19 -34.64 -7.45
C TYR A 772 22.77 -33.27 -6.91
N LEU A 773 23.49 -32.78 -5.91
CA LEU A 773 23.31 -31.46 -5.30
C LEU A 773 24.65 -30.71 -5.33
N ASP A 774 24.64 -29.45 -5.76
CA ASP A 774 25.82 -28.56 -5.81
C ASP A 774 27.03 -29.24 -6.49
N GLY A 775 26.76 -29.97 -7.59
CA GLY A 775 27.74 -30.70 -8.39
C GLY A 775 28.16 -32.08 -7.86
N ASN A 776 27.68 -32.50 -6.69
CA ASN A 776 28.10 -33.73 -6.01
C ASN A 776 26.97 -34.78 -5.96
N LEU A 777 27.32 -36.07 -6.08
CA LEU A 777 26.35 -37.17 -6.00
C LEU A 777 25.88 -37.38 -4.55
N VAL A 778 24.58 -37.32 -4.31
CA VAL A 778 23.97 -37.47 -2.97
C VAL A 778 23.25 -38.81 -2.80
N SER A 779 22.54 -39.29 -3.83
CA SER A 779 21.78 -40.55 -3.79
C SER A 779 21.83 -41.28 -5.14
N SER A 780 21.78 -42.62 -5.14
CA SER A 780 21.96 -43.47 -6.32
C SER A 780 21.15 -44.78 -6.21
N GLU A 781 19.84 -44.69 -6.41
CA GLU A 781 18.88 -45.77 -6.16
C GLU A 781 18.49 -46.60 -7.40
N ARG A 782 18.03 -47.84 -7.16
CA ARG A 782 17.49 -48.72 -8.22
C ARG A 782 16.03 -48.40 -8.52
N CYS A 783 15.80 -47.50 -9.48
CA CYS A 783 14.48 -47.25 -10.05
C CYS A 783 14.28 -48.04 -11.36
N ARG A 784 13.04 -48.43 -11.70
CA ARG A 784 12.74 -48.97 -13.05
C ARG A 784 12.40 -47.83 -13.99
N TYR A 785 13.02 -47.79 -15.16
CA TYR A 785 12.74 -46.78 -16.17
C TYR A 785 11.36 -47.00 -16.84
N ALA A 786 10.46 -46.02 -16.77
CA ALA A 786 9.21 -46.02 -17.52
C ALA A 786 9.48 -45.81 -19.02
N LYS A 787 9.53 -46.91 -19.78
CA LYS A 787 9.56 -46.86 -21.25
C LYS A 787 8.18 -46.48 -21.78
N VAL A 788 8.02 -45.20 -22.14
CA VAL A 788 6.78 -44.62 -22.67
C VAL A 788 7.02 -44.24 -24.13
N ASN A 789 6.34 -44.94 -25.05
CA ASN A 789 6.47 -44.71 -26.50
C ASN A 789 5.51 -43.61 -27.00
N GLU A 790 4.50 -43.26 -26.22
CA GLU A 790 3.59 -42.14 -26.47
C GLU A 790 4.27 -40.80 -26.18
N VAL A 791 3.84 -39.74 -26.86
CA VAL A 791 4.28 -38.37 -26.55
C VAL A 791 3.73 -37.92 -25.20
N LEU A 792 4.54 -37.17 -24.45
CA LEU A 792 4.12 -36.62 -23.17
C LEU A 792 3.43 -35.27 -23.39
N THR A 793 2.12 -35.22 -23.16
CA THR A 793 1.27 -34.03 -23.38
C THR A 793 0.96 -33.27 -22.09
N ASN A 794 1.14 -33.91 -20.93
CA ASN A 794 0.83 -33.36 -19.62
C ASN A 794 2.14 -33.01 -18.88
N CYS A 795 2.83 -32.00 -19.41
CA CYS A 795 4.19 -31.61 -19.01
C CYS A 795 4.20 -30.24 -18.30
N SER A 796 4.78 -30.19 -17.10
CA SER A 796 4.83 -28.97 -16.28
C SER A 796 5.97 -28.97 -15.26
N ILE A 797 6.36 -27.77 -14.82
CA ILE A 797 7.46 -27.51 -13.87
C ILE A 797 6.94 -26.57 -12.77
N GLY A 798 7.24 -26.83 -11.50
CA GLY A 798 6.80 -26.01 -10.36
C GLY A 798 5.31 -26.09 -10.01
N THR A 799 4.49 -26.75 -10.82
CA THR A 799 3.03 -26.88 -10.63
C THR A 799 2.68 -27.95 -9.59
N LYS A 800 1.54 -27.80 -8.89
CA LYS A 800 0.93 -28.90 -8.12
C LYS A 800 0.74 -30.15 -9.01
N PRO A 801 1.36 -31.29 -8.69
CA PRO A 801 1.09 -32.52 -9.42
C PRO A 801 -0.28 -33.07 -9.03
N ILE A 802 -1.05 -33.42 -10.05
CA ILE A 802 -2.31 -34.15 -9.95
C ILE A 802 -2.01 -35.52 -10.58
N LEU A 803 -1.99 -36.58 -9.76
CA LEU A 803 -2.02 -37.95 -10.26
C LEU A 803 -3.46 -38.30 -10.67
N PRO A 804 -3.67 -39.10 -11.73
CA PRO A 804 -4.98 -39.65 -12.00
C PRO A 804 -5.39 -40.63 -10.89
N GLN A 805 -6.66 -40.59 -10.49
CA GLN A 805 -7.23 -41.52 -9.53
C GLN A 805 -7.36 -42.91 -10.18
N ASN A 806 -6.48 -43.84 -9.81
CA ASN A 806 -6.66 -45.26 -10.06
C ASN A 806 -7.20 -45.92 -8.78
N GLU A 807 -8.21 -46.79 -8.91
CA GLU A 807 -9.02 -47.29 -7.78
C GLU A 807 -8.26 -48.23 -6.81
N ASP A 808 -7.06 -48.70 -7.18
CA ASP A 808 -6.23 -49.61 -6.39
C ASP A 808 -5.25 -48.92 -5.38
N ILE A 809 -5.27 -47.59 -5.25
CA ILE A 809 -4.38 -46.88 -4.30
C ILE A 809 -5.01 -46.83 -2.91
N THR A 810 -4.37 -47.47 -1.93
CA THR A 810 -4.75 -47.44 -0.51
C THR A 810 -4.82 -46.02 0.05
N GLN A 811 -5.86 -45.71 0.83
CA GLN A 811 -6.20 -44.34 1.28
C GLN A 811 -5.14 -43.66 2.18
N ASP A 812 -4.15 -44.40 2.70
CA ASP A 812 -3.11 -43.91 3.62
C ASP A 812 -2.06 -42.97 2.97
N SER A 813 -2.14 -42.69 1.66
CA SER A 813 -1.16 -41.86 0.93
C SER A 813 -1.76 -40.75 0.06
N ILE A 814 -2.80 -40.07 0.56
CA ILE A 814 -3.15 -38.72 0.08
C ILE A 814 -2.02 -37.76 0.48
N GLN A 815 -0.98 -37.70 -0.34
CA GLN A 815 0.16 -36.81 -0.13
C GLN A 815 -0.25 -35.39 -0.52
N ASP A 816 -0.24 -34.47 0.45
CA ASP A 816 -0.61 -33.08 0.23
C ASP A 816 0.36 -32.39 -0.73
N PHE A 817 0.01 -32.39 -2.01
CA PHE A 817 0.80 -31.73 -3.04
C PHE A 817 0.47 -30.25 -3.12
N SER A 818 1.49 -29.39 -3.05
CA SER A 818 1.39 -27.96 -3.37
C SER A 818 2.15 -27.64 -4.67
N PRO A 819 1.88 -26.47 -5.30
CA PRO A 819 2.86 -25.86 -6.19
C PRO A 819 4.17 -25.59 -5.45
N PHE A 820 5.25 -25.40 -6.21
CA PHE A 820 6.55 -25.00 -5.70
C PHE A 820 6.51 -23.55 -5.22
N PHE A 821 7.05 -23.31 -4.02
CA PHE A 821 7.15 -21.99 -3.41
C PHE A 821 8.62 -21.55 -3.29
N GLY A 822 9.00 -20.57 -4.10
CA GLY A 822 10.36 -20.06 -4.25
C GLY A 822 10.79 -19.96 -5.72
N GLN A 823 12.09 -19.93 -5.96
CA GLN A 823 12.65 -19.55 -7.25
C GLN A 823 13.29 -20.74 -7.99
N ILE A 824 13.18 -20.74 -9.32
CA ILE A 824 13.85 -21.68 -10.23
C ILE A 824 14.62 -20.87 -11.28
N GLY A 825 15.93 -21.09 -11.37
CA GLY A 825 16.83 -20.45 -12.34
C GLY A 825 16.77 -21.11 -13.73
N PRO A 826 17.83 -21.00 -14.54
CA PRO A 826 17.94 -21.73 -15.81
C PRO A 826 17.81 -23.24 -15.57
N LEU A 827 17.05 -23.91 -16.44
CA LEU A 827 16.79 -25.34 -16.36
C LEU A 827 16.87 -26.02 -17.74
N TYR A 828 17.25 -27.30 -17.74
CA TYR A 828 17.43 -28.08 -18.97
C TYR A 828 16.94 -29.52 -18.79
N LEU A 829 16.35 -30.08 -19.85
CA LEU A 829 16.07 -31.51 -19.98
C LEU A 829 16.97 -32.09 -21.09
N PHE A 830 17.78 -33.10 -20.76
CA PHE A 830 18.66 -33.78 -21.70
C PHE A 830 18.14 -35.18 -22.06
N ALA A 831 18.25 -35.55 -23.33
CA ALA A 831 17.89 -36.85 -23.92
C ALA A 831 18.90 -37.98 -23.62
N ASP A 832 19.75 -37.78 -22.62
CA ASP A 832 20.85 -38.65 -22.25
C ASP A 832 21.07 -38.57 -20.73
N ALA A 833 21.70 -39.58 -20.14
CA ALA A 833 22.06 -39.58 -18.72
C ALA A 833 23.50 -39.06 -18.56
N ILE A 834 23.66 -37.78 -18.24
CA ILE A 834 24.95 -37.09 -18.24
C ILE A 834 25.89 -37.62 -17.15
N SER A 835 27.20 -37.60 -17.40
CA SER A 835 28.20 -38.15 -16.47
C SER A 835 28.39 -37.27 -15.24
N SER A 836 28.95 -37.83 -14.16
CA SER A 836 29.28 -37.07 -12.93
C SER A 836 30.18 -35.85 -13.21
N ASP A 837 31.06 -35.96 -14.21
CA ASP A 837 31.98 -34.88 -14.58
C ASP A 837 31.28 -33.83 -15.46
N GLN A 838 30.29 -34.24 -16.27
CA GLN A 838 29.38 -33.30 -16.94
C GLN A 838 28.47 -32.56 -15.96
N VAL A 839 27.97 -33.22 -14.90
CA VAL A 839 27.22 -32.55 -13.82
C VAL A 839 28.08 -31.49 -13.14
N LYS A 840 29.35 -31.81 -12.82
CA LYS A 840 30.31 -30.84 -12.27
C LYS A 840 30.61 -29.70 -13.24
N ALA A 841 30.76 -30.00 -14.54
CA ALA A 841 30.99 -29.00 -15.57
C ALA A 841 29.82 -27.99 -15.66
N VAL A 842 28.56 -28.48 -15.74
CA VAL A 842 27.36 -27.63 -15.75
C VAL A 842 27.26 -26.80 -14.46
N HIS A 843 27.55 -27.38 -13.30
CA HIS A 843 27.62 -26.63 -12.03
C HIS A 843 28.70 -25.53 -12.06
N SER A 844 29.87 -25.81 -12.65
CA SER A 844 31.01 -24.89 -12.69
C SER A 844 30.85 -23.69 -13.62
N LEU A 845 29.92 -23.75 -14.58
CA LEU A 845 29.50 -22.59 -15.40
C LEU A 845 28.66 -21.59 -14.59
N GLY A 846 28.24 -21.96 -13.37
CA GLY A 846 27.55 -21.10 -12.42
C GLY A 846 26.05 -20.91 -12.70
N PRO A 847 25.36 -20.20 -11.80
CA PRO A 847 23.90 -20.08 -11.84
C PRO A 847 23.36 -19.17 -12.96
N SER A 848 24.19 -18.29 -13.52
CA SER A 848 23.79 -17.40 -14.63
C SER A 848 23.94 -18.04 -16.02
N TYR A 849 24.36 -19.30 -16.12
CA TYR A 849 24.52 -19.96 -17.42
C TYR A 849 23.18 -20.42 -18.00
N MET A 850 22.76 -19.77 -19.08
CA MET A 850 21.41 -19.86 -19.64
C MET A 850 21.38 -20.13 -21.16
N TYR A 851 22.47 -20.71 -21.70
CA TYR A 851 22.74 -20.87 -23.13
C TYR A 851 22.83 -22.35 -23.58
N SER A 852 23.26 -22.58 -24.81
CA SER A 852 23.12 -23.86 -25.54
C SER A 852 24.22 -24.90 -25.27
N PHE A 853 25.18 -24.61 -24.39
CA PHE A 853 26.43 -25.39 -24.17
C PHE A 853 27.34 -25.51 -25.39
N LEU A 854 27.37 -24.50 -26.27
CA LEU A 854 28.35 -24.39 -27.36
C LEU A 854 29.67 -23.78 -26.85
N ASP A 855 30.81 -24.16 -27.44
CA ASP A 855 32.15 -23.69 -27.04
C ASP A 855 32.24 -22.15 -26.93
N ASN A 856 31.74 -21.44 -27.94
CA ASN A 856 31.74 -19.97 -28.00
C ASN A 856 30.95 -19.31 -26.85
N GLU A 857 29.93 -20.00 -26.32
CA GLU A 857 29.09 -19.51 -25.23
C GLU A 857 29.69 -19.87 -23.86
N ALA A 858 30.16 -21.11 -23.70
CA ALA A 858 30.70 -21.63 -22.44
C ALA A 858 32.04 -20.98 -22.06
N THR A 859 32.87 -20.62 -23.04
CA THR A 859 34.17 -19.97 -22.82
C THR A 859 34.05 -18.61 -22.09
N ALA A 860 32.90 -17.95 -22.15
CA ALA A 860 32.65 -16.70 -21.42
C ALA A 860 32.38 -16.90 -19.91
N PHE A 861 32.07 -18.13 -19.47
CA PHE A 861 31.64 -18.45 -18.10
C PHE A 861 32.57 -19.44 -17.37
N GLY A 862 33.44 -20.17 -18.08
CA GLY A 862 34.40 -21.10 -17.50
C GLY A 862 35.84 -20.55 -17.44
N GLY A 863 36.38 -20.32 -16.24
CA GLY A 863 37.80 -19.95 -16.06
C GLY A 863 38.79 -21.12 -16.23
N ASN A 864 38.31 -22.35 -16.06
CA ASN A 864 39.07 -23.57 -16.37
C ASN A 864 38.58 -24.15 -17.71
N PRO A 865 39.47 -24.70 -18.57
CA PRO A 865 39.04 -25.42 -19.75
C PRO A 865 38.22 -26.64 -19.34
N LEU A 866 36.97 -26.74 -19.81
CA LEU A 866 36.16 -27.94 -19.62
C LEU A 866 36.85 -29.14 -20.29
N PRO A 867 36.75 -30.36 -19.74
CA PRO A 867 37.29 -31.57 -20.36
C PRO A 867 36.88 -31.69 -21.85
N SER A 868 37.88 -31.87 -22.71
CA SER A 868 37.72 -31.87 -24.16
C SER A 868 36.67 -32.91 -24.61
N GLY A 869 35.65 -32.44 -25.32
CA GLY A 869 34.49 -33.25 -25.77
C GLY A 869 33.19 -33.04 -24.97
N ILE A 870 33.19 -32.29 -23.85
CA ILE A 870 31.92 -31.94 -23.17
C ILE A 870 31.09 -30.91 -23.96
N LEU A 871 31.75 -30.02 -24.70
CA LEU A 871 31.15 -28.91 -25.45
C LEU A 871 31.09 -29.14 -26.98
N ASP A 872 31.45 -30.34 -27.44
CA ASP A 872 31.43 -30.74 -28.86
C ASP A 872 30.01 -30.58 -29.45
N GLU A 873 29.89 -29.89 -30.58
CA GLU A 873 28.62 -29.62 -31.27
C GLU A 873 27.82 -30.89 -31.62
N LYS A 874 28.48 -32.04 -31.75
CA LYS A 874 27.88 -33.31 -32.19
C LYS A 874 27.67 -34.30 -31.04
N ASP A 875 28.65 -34.50 -30.17
CA ASP A 875 28.59 -35.51 -29.10
C ASP A 875 28.59 -34.94 -27.66
N GLY A 876 28.73 -33.61 -27.53
CA GLY A 876 28.74 -32.87 -26.26
C GLY A 876 27.34 -32.66 -25.64
N LEU A 877 27.23 -31.69 -24.73
CA LEU A 877 25.97 -31.38 -24.04
C LEU A 877 24.92 -30.73 -24.96
N ALA A 878 25.37 -29.89 -25.90
CA ALA A 878 24.50 -29.12 -26.80
C ALA A 878 23.54 -30.01 -27.61
N SER A 879 24.07 -31.06 -28.26
CA SER A 879 23.29 -32.00 -29.08
C SER A 879 22.32 -32.89 -28.29
N LYS A 880 22.35 -32.83 -26.95
CA LYS A 880 21.56 -33.66 -26.04
C LYS A 880 20.37 -32.92 -25.44
N ILE A 881 20.25 -31.60 -25.63
CA ILE A 881 19.13 -30.81 -25.08
C ILE A 881 17.82 -31.18 -25.79
N VAL A 882 16.80 -31.58 -25.01
CA VAL A 882 15.39 -31.66 -25.46
C VAL A 882 14.76 -30.27 -25.39
N PHE A 883 14.90 -29.61 -24.23
CA PHE A 883 14.65 -28.19 -24.09
C PHE A 883 15.51 -27.57 -22.99
N GLY A 884 15.83 -26.29 -23.15
CA GLY A 884 16.32 -25.39 -22.10
C GLY A 884 15.35 -24.24 -21.92
N LEU A 885 15.05 -23.85 -20.67
CA LEU A 885 14.20 -22.70 -20.34
C LEU A 885 14.96 -21.75 -19.41
N ASN A 886 14.86 -20.45 -19.68
CA ASN A 886 15.32 -19.38 -18.80
C ASN A 886 14.33 -18.20 -18.83
N ALA A 887 14.37 -17.31 -17.83
CA ALA A 887 13.39 -16.24 -17.68
C ALA A 887 13.62 -14.98 -18.54
N GLN A 888 14.73 -14.89 -19.29
CA GLN A 888 14.98 -13.83 -20.28
C GLN A 888 14.56 -14.25 -21.70
N ALA A 889 14.58 -15.55 -22.01
CA ALA A 889 14.11 -16.13 -23.27
C ALA A 889 12.57 -16.21 -23.29
N SER A 890 11.90 -15.06 -23.26
CA SER A 890 10.45 -14.96 -23.10
C SER A 890 9.80 -13.82 -23.87
N ASP A 891 8.55 -14.00 -24.28
CA ASP A 891 7.66 -12.96 -24.81
C ASP A 891 6.34 -12.94 -24.03
N GLY A 892 6.13 -11.90 -23.22
CA GLY A 892 4.99 -11.79 -22.31
C GLY A 892 4.93 -12.96 -21.31
N LYS A 893 4.01 -13.91 -21.55
CA LYS A 893 3.87 -15.15 -20.76
C LYS A 893 4.45 -16.40 -21.44
N LYS A 894 4.94 -16.29 -22.68
CA LYS A 894 5.52 -17.41 -23.45
C LYS A 894 7.02 -17.51 -23.19
N LEU A 895 7.53 -18.74 -23.19
CA LEU A 895 8.95 -19.06 -23.07
C LEU A 895 9.46 -19.73 -24.35
N PHE A 896 10.66 -19.35 -24.77
CA PHE A 896 11.37 -19.93 -25.90
C PHE A 896 12.33 -21.04 -25.45
N ASN A 897 12.61 -21.99 -26.35
CA ASN A 897 13.56 -23.07 -26.11
C ASN A 897 14.99 -22.64 -26.46
N VAL A 898 15.95 -22.90 -25.58
CA VAL A 898 17.39 -22.63 -25.79
C VAL A 898 18.16 -23.87 -26.30
N SER A 899 17.47 -24.86 -26.87
CA SER A 899 18.12 -25.96 -27.60
C SER A 899 18.75 -25.47 -28.91
N PRO A 900 19.97 -25.90 -29.30
CA PRO A 900 20.58 -25.51 -30.56
C PRO A 900 19.80 -26.01 -31.77
N VAL A 901 19.67 -25.18 -32.81
CA VAL A 901 18.93 -25.51 -34.03
C VAL A 901 19.78 -26.36 -34.97
N LEU A 902 19.64 -27.69 -34.88
CA LEU A 902 20.21 -28.64 -35.84
C LEU A 902 19.44 -28.59 -37.17
N ASP A 903 20.14 -28.42 -38.29
CA ASP A 903 19.55 -27.92 -39.55
C ASP A 903 18.62 -28.86 -40.33
N ASN A 904 18.37 -30.09 -39.83
CA ASN A 904 17.58 -31.11 -40.53
C ASN A 904 16.09 -31.18 -40.11
N ALA A 905 15.59 -30.25 -39.29
CA ALA A 905 14.17 -30.16 -38.93
C ALA A 905 13.51 -28.97 -39.65
N LEU A 906 12.46 -29.23 -40.44
CA LEU A 906 11.71 -28.20 -41.16
C LEU A 906 10.63 -27.51 -40.30
N ASP A 907 10.16 -28.16 -39.23
CA ASP A 907 9.11 -27.66 -38.33
C ASP A 907 9.65 -26.71 -37.23
N LYS A 908 10.39 -25.67 -37.62
CA LYS A 908 11.21 -24.81 -36.73
C LYS A 908 10.45 -23.95 -35.69
N ASN A 909 9.13 -24.12 -35.49
CA ASN A 909 8.27 -23.23 -34.69
C ASN A 909 7.41 -23.90 -33.58
N LEU A 910 7.52 -25.20 -33.32
CA LEU A 910 6.53 -25.94 -32.52
C LEU A 910 6.75 -25.96 -30.98
N PHE A 911 7.78 -25.32 -30.43
CA PHE A 911 7.96 -25.26 -28.97
C PHE A 911 7.21 -24.07 -28.33
N GLU A 912 6.18 -24.37 -27.53
CA GLU A 912 5.46 -23.41 -26.69
C GLU A 912 5.42 -23.90 -25.24
N ALA A 913 6.01 -23.11 -24.34
CA ALA A 913 5.77 -23.20 -22.90
C ALA A 913 5.26 -21.84 -22.40
N THR A 914 4.44 -21.85 -21.35
CA THR A 914 3.81 -20.65 -20.78
C THR A 914 3.83 -20.65 -19.26
N ILE A 915 4.12 -19.50 -18.65
CA ILE A 915 4.03 -19.30 -17.20
C ILE A 915 2.57 -19.19 -16.74
N MET A 916 2.29 -19.68 -15.53
CA MET A 916 0.99 -19.52 -14.86
C MET A 916 0.85 -18.13 -14.23
N VAL A 917 -0.28 -17.85 -13.56
CA VAL A 917 -0.59 -16.52 -13.00
C VAL A 917 0.30 -16.20 -11.78
N GLY A 918 0.59 -17.18 -10.93
CA GLY A 918 1.46 -17.05 -9.75
C GLY A 918 2.96 -17.11 -10.04
N THR A 919 3.38 -16.93 -11.30
CA THR A 919 4.80 -17.00 -11.69
C THR A 919 5.25 -15.70 -12.35
N GLN A 920 6.30 -15.10 -11.78
CA GLN A 920 6.92 -13.88 -12.28
C GLN A 920 8.25 -14.20 -13.00
N LEU A 921 8.53 -13.45 -14.07
CA LEU A 921 9.80 -13.50 -14.78
C LEU A 921 10.74 -12.46 -14.17
N CYS A 922 11.76 -12.93 -13.45
CA CYS A 922 12.70 -12.08 -12.74
C CYS A 922 14.05 -12.05 -13.46
N SER A 923 14.50 -10.84 -13.82
CA SER A 923 15.83 -10.60 -14.39
C SER A 923 16.53 -9.50 -13.60
N ARG A 924 17.48 -9.90 -12.75
CA ARG A 924 18.32 -8.97 -11.98
C ARG A 924 19.56 -8.56 -12.76
N ARG A 925 20.20 -7.47 -12.33
CA ARG A 925 21.38 -6.87 -12.96
C ARG A 925 22.49 -6.77 -11.93
N LEU A 926 23.48 -7.65 -12.00
CA LEU A 926 24.55 -7.70 -11.00
C LEU A 926 25.56 -6.57 -11.23
N PHE A 927 26.15 -6.06 -10.15
CA PHE A 927 27.17 -5.01 -10.23
C PHE A 927 28.31 -5.40 -11.18
N LYS A 928 28.80 -6.65 -11.10
CA LYS A 928 29.89 -7.15 -11.94
C LYS A 928 29.59 -7.14 -13.44
N GLU A 929 28.32 -7.16 -13.84
CA GLU A 929 27.90 -7.11 -15.25
C GLU A 929 27.70 -5.67 -15.73
N ILE A 930 27.00 -4.85 -14.94
CA ILE A 930 26.66 -3.47 -15.34
C ILE A 930 27.87 -2.53 -15.29
N ILE A 931 28.88 -2.81 -14.46
CA ILE A 931 30.10 -1.99 -14.36
C ILE A 931 30.82 -1.86 -15.71
N TYR A 932 30.83 -2.89 -16.55
CA TYR A 932 31.39 -2.85 -17.90
C TYR A 932 30.74 -1.75 -18.75
N CYS A 933 29.42 -1.65 -18.70
CA CYS A 933 28.63 -0.61 -19.39
C CYS A 933 28.83 0.82 -18.84
N VAL A 934 29.55 0.98 -17.71
CA VAL A 934 29.91 2.27 -17.11
C VAL A 934 31.39 2.63 -17.37
N GLY A 935 32.18 1.70 -17.91
CA GLY A 935 33.62 1.86 -18.18
C GLY A 935 34.51 0.74 -17.63
N GLY A 936 33.92 -0.32 -17.06
CA GLY A 936 34.62 -1.51 -16.54
C GLY A 936 35.62 -1.20 -15.43
N VAL A 937 36.60 -2.09 -15.23
CA VAL A 937 37.57 -2.04 -14.09
C VAL A 937 38.26 -0.68 -13.95
N SER A 938 38.56 0.00 -15.06
CA SER A 938 39.24 1.29 -15.07
C SER A 938 38.50 2.43 -14.33
N VAL A 939 37.19 2.31 -14.03
CA VAL A 939 36.47 3.36 -13.28
C VAL A 939 36.89 3.47 -11.82
N PHE A 940 37.50 2.42 -11.25
CA PHE A 940 38.05 2.42 -9.89
C PHE A 940 39.41 3.09 -9.79
N PHE A 941 40.19 3.13 -10.87
CA PHE A 941 41.56 3.67 -10.87
C PHE A 941 41.68 5.09 -10.30
N PRO A 942 40.77 6.06 -10.60
CA PRO A 942 40.86 7.40 -10.01
C PRO A 942 40.61 7.46 -8.51
N LEU A 943 40.15 6.38 -7.85
CA LEU A 943 39.98 6.32 -6.40
C LEU A 943 41.34 6.10 -5.70
N ILE A 944 42.30 5.46 -6.36
CA ILE A 944 43.63 5.16 -5.82
C ILE A 944 44.40 6.45 -5.52
N THR A 945 44.26 7.45 -6.38
CA THR A 945 44.91 8.78 -6.24
C THR A 945 44.08 9.78 -5.43
N GLN A 946 42.94 9.38 -4.84
CA GLN A 946 42.18 10.27 -3.95
C GLN A 946 42.68 10.21 -2.50
N SER A 947 43.59 9.27 -2.20
CA SER A 947 44.06 9.00 -0.84
C SER A 947 45.02 10.06 -0.26
N GLU A 948 45.53 10.99 -1.09
CA GLU A 948 46.25 12.19 -0.66
C GLU A 948 45.36 13.18 0.11
N ARG A 949 44.02 13.15 -0.10
CA ARG A 949 43.11 14.17 0.42
C ARG A 949 42.86 14.12 1.94
N TYR A 950 43.22 13.01 2.59
CA TYR A 950 42.87 12.74 3.99
C TYR A 950 43.93 13.20 5.00
N GLU A 951 45.06 13.78 4.56
CA GLU A 951 46.17 14.17 5.44
C GLU A 951 46.01 15.57 6.09
N ASN A 952 45.00 16.36 5.71
CA ASN A 952 44.89 17.78 6.10
C ASN A 952 44.17 18.07 7.43
N ASP A 953 43.47 17.12 8.05
CA ASP A 953 42.75 17.36 9.32
C ASP A 953 43.69 17.24 10.54
N GLU A 954 44.33 18.36 10.90
CA GLU A 954 45.22 18.46 12.07
C GLU A 954 44.49 18.23 13.42
N THR A 955 44.56 17.00 13.91
CA THR A 955 44.56 16.63 15.35
C THR A 955 43.34 16.92 16.25
N LYS A 956 43.01 15.93 17.09
CA LYS A 956 42.25 16.03 18.36
C LYS A 956 40.73 16.27 18.27
N ALA A 957 40.01 15.29 17.72
CA ALA A 957 38.64 15.00 18.18
C ALA A 957 38.37 13.49 18.21
N LEU A 958 37.72 13.05 19.29
CA LEU A 958 36.90 11.83 19.41
C LEU A 958 37.55 10.46 19.09
N GLU A 959 38.27 9.87 20.06
CA GLU A 959 38.51 8.41 20.13
C GLU A 959 37.27 7.63 20.62
N SER A 960 36.05 8.01 20.20
CA SER A 960 34.81 7.45 20.76
C SER A 960 33.62 7.42 19.80
N THR A 961 33.78 6.77 18.63
CA THR A 961 32.64 6.24 17.86
C THR A 961 32.92 4.82 17.40
N THR A 962 31.89 3.97 17.44
CA THR A 962 32.01 2.49 17.48
C THR A 962 31.96 1.81 16.10
N LEU A 963 32.68 2.37 15.11
CA LEU A 963 32.83 1.78 13.78
C LEU A 963 34.25 1.20 13.57
N PRO A 964 34.41 -0.09 13.21
CA PRO A 964 35.72 -0.76 13.08
C PRO A 964 36.42 -0.46 11.75
N VAL A 965 36.45 0.82 11.35
CA VAL A 965 37.04 1.31 10.10
C VAL A 965 38.46 1.84 10.38
N ALA A 966 39.46 1.02 10.06
CA ALA A 966 40.86 1.41 10.22
C ALA A 966 41.28 2.42 9.14
N LYS A 967 41.89 3.55 9.55
CA LYS A 967 42.32 4.69 8.72
C LYS A 967 43.40 4.38 7.65
N GLU A 968 43.70 3.11 7.41
CA GLU A 968 44.84 2.64 6.62
C GLU A 968 44.42 1.68 5.49
N ARG A 969 43.11 1.54 5.21
CA ARG A 969 42.58 0.48 4.32
C ARG A 969 42.04 0.89 2.96
N LEU A 970 41.77 2.17 2.69
CA LEU A 970 41.13 2.61 1.43
C LEU A 970 41.82 2.06 0.16
N THR A 971 43.15 2.10 0.10
CA THR A 971 43.92 1.61 -1.06
C THR A 971 43.76 0.09 -1.22
N ALA A 972 43.79 -0.67 -0.12
CA ALA A 972 43.54 -2.11 -0.11
C ALA A 972 42.09 -2.43 -0.55
N GLU A 973 41.10 -1.72 -0.02
CA GLU A 973 39.68 -1.88 -0.37
C GLU A 973 39.41 -1.63 -1.85
N VAL A 974 40.04 -0.61 -2.45
CA VAL A 974 39.92 -0.34 -3.90
C VAL A 974 40.60 -1.45 -4.73
N ILE A 975 41.68 -2.06 -4.25
CA ILE A 975 42.38 -3.16 -4.92
C ILE A 975 41.60 -4.48 -4.81
N ASP A 976 41.03 -4.79 -3.64
CA ASP A 976 40.12 -5.93 -3.47
C ASP A 976 38.81 -5.73 -4.27
N LEU A 977 38.37 -4.49 -4.46
CA LEU A 977 37.21 -4.15 -5.29
C LEU A 977 37.51 -4.35 -6.78
N VAL A 978 38.70 -3.96 -7.23
CA VAL A 978 39.24 -4.32 -8.55
C VAL A 978 39.29 -5.85 -8.71
N ALA A 979 39.86 -6.58 -7.76
CA ALA A 979 39.95 -8.05 -7.79
C ALA A 979 38.55 -8.72 -7.85
N SER A 980 37.60 -8.24 -7.05
CA SER A 980 36.23 -8.76 -6.98
C SER A 980 35.45 -8.54 -8.29
N VAL A 981 35.71 -7.44 -9.00
CA VAL A 981 35.12 -7.15 -10.32
C VAL A 981 35.87 -7.89 -11.46
N PHE A 982 37.11 -8.28 -11.23
CA PHE A 982 37.93 -9.06 -12.16
C PHE A 982 37.59 -10.56 -12.15
N ASN A 983 37.24 -11.09 -10.98
CA ASN A 983 36.90 -12.48 -10.77
C ASN A 983 35.69 -12.92 -11.62
N GLU A 984 35.79 -14.09 -12.27
CA GLU A 984 34.73 -14.66 -13.11
C GLU A 984 34.13 -13.67 -14.15
N ASN A 985 34.96 -12.80 -14.75
CA ASN A 985 34.51 -11.78 -15.68
C ASN A 985 35.46 -11.57 -16.86
N LEU A 986 35.26 -12.34 -17.94
CA LEU A 986 36.13 -12.31 -19.12
C LEU A 986 36.15 -10.94 -19.82
N ALA A 987 35.04 -10.18 -19.82
CA ALA A 987 34.97 -8.86 -20.47
C ALA A 987 35.87 -7.83 -19.76
N ASN A 988 35.86 -7.82 -18.43
CA ASN A 988 36.77 -7.01 -17.60
C ASN A 988 38.24 -7.46 -17.74
N GLN A 989 38.48 -8.77 -17.88
CA GLN A 989 39.82 -9.34 -18.10
C GLN A 989 40.41 -8.91 -19.45
N GLN A 990 39.62 -8.99 -20.53
CA GLN A 990 40.00 -8.52 -21.86
C GLN A 990 40.25 -7.01 -21.89
N GLN A 991 39.38 -6.21 -21.26
CA GLN A 991 39.56 -4.76 -21.18
C GLN A 991 40.85 -4.37 -20.45
N MET A 992 41.19 -5.02 -19.34
CA MET A 992 42.43 -4.74 -18.61
C MET A 992 43.68 -5.04 -19.45
N HIS A 993 43.70 -6.12 -20.24
CA HIS A 993 44.79 -6.38 -21.18
C HIS A 993 44.86 -5.30 -22.28
N LEU A 994 43.74 -5.04 -22.97
CA LEU A 994 43.67 -4.09 -24.09
C LEU A 994 44.03 -2.65 -23.71
N LEU A 995 43.81 -2.25 -22.46
CA LEU A 995 44.16 -0.92 -21.95
C LEU A 995 45.51 -0.88 -21.20
N SER A 996 46.28 -1.97 -21.18
CA SER A 996 47.50 -2.10 -20.33
C SER A 996 47.22 -1.75 -18.86
N GLY A 997 46.05 -2.15 -18.34
CA GLY A 997 45.49 -1.68 -17.09
C GLY A 997 46.34 -1.99 -15.86
N PHE A 998 47.11 -3.07 -15.87
CA PHE A 998 48.07 -3.35 -14.79
C PHE A 998 49.30 -2.45 -14.81
N SER A 999 49.69 -1.93 -15.97
CA SER A 999 50.72 -0.88 -16.09
C SER A 999 50.20 0.48 -15.65
N ILE A 1000 48.92 0.79 -15.92
CA ILE A 1000 48.26 1.99 -15.37
C ILE A 1000 48.14 1.88 -13.84
N LEU A 1001 47.71 0.73 -13.31
CA LEU A 1001 47.64 0.48 -11.87
C LEU A 1001 49.02 0.59 -11.20
N GLY A 1002 50.05 -0.02 -11.78
CA GLY A 1002 51.44 0.09 -11.31
C GLY A 1002 52.06 1.49 -11.44
N PHE A 1003 51.50 2.36 -12.29
CA PHE A 1003 51.82 3.79 -12.34
C PHE A 1003 51.11 4.56 -11.21
N LEU A 1004 49.79 4.39 -11.05
CA LEU A 1004 49.01 5.10 -10.03
C LEU A 1004 49.46 4.76 -8.60
N LEU A 1005 49.92 3.53 -8.35
CA LEU A 1005 50.51 3.14 -7.07
C LEU A 1005 51.80 3.91 -6.71
N GLN A 1006 52.50 4.53 -7.68
CA GLN A 1006 53.66 5.39 -7.40
C GLN A 1006 53.25 6.78 -6.88
N SER A 1007 51.98 7.16 -7.00
CA SER A 1007 51.39 8.38 -6.42
C SER A 1007 50.75 8.15 -5.05
N VAL A 1008 50.73 6.92 -4.53
CA VAL A 1008 50.15 6.62 -3.21
C VAL A 1008 51.20 6.88 -2.12
N PRO A 1009 50.86 7.61 -1.04
CA PRO A 1009 51.75 7.83 0.10
C PRO A 1009 52.30 6.50 0.69
N PRO A 1010 53.62 6.38 0.96
CA PRO A 1010 54.24 5.13 1.44
C PRO A 1010 53.63 4.52 2.71
N GLN A 1011 52.96 5.34 3.53
CA GLN A 1011 52.19 4.95 4.71
C GLN A 1011 51.04 3.99 4.35
N GLN A 1012 50.38 4.22 3.21
CA GLN A 1012 49.20 3.49 2.74
C GLN A 1012 49.58 2.25 1.91
N LEU A 1013 50.84 2.17 1.46
CA LEU A 1013 51.45 0.97 0.86
C LEU A 1013 51.89 0.00 1.97
N ASN A 1014 50.94 -0.37 2.83
CA ASN A 1014 51.09 -1.19 4.02
C ASN A 1014 50.90 -2.70 3.73
N MET A 1015 50.78 -3.50 4.80
CA MET A 1015 50.59 -4.96 4.70
C MET A 1015 49.23 -5.33 4.12
N GLU A 1016 48.20 -4.55 4.41
CA GLU A 1016 46.83 -4.68 3.94
C GLU A 1016 46.78 -4.45 2.43
N THR A 1017 47.37 -3.37 1.94
CA THR A 1017 47.51 -3.07 0.50
C THR A 1017 48.31 -4.15 -0.22
N LEU A 1018 49.40 -4.66 0.37
CA LEU A 1018 50.14 -5.80 -0.20
C LEU A 1018 49.31 -7.10 -0.20
N SER A 1019 48.48 -7.33 0.82
CA SER A 1019 47.59 -8.49 0.89
C SER A 1019 46.49 -8.44 -0.18
N ALA A 1020 45.90 -7.28 -0.41
CA ALA A 1020 44.93 -7.06 -1.50
C ALA A 1020 45.59 -7.27 -2.88
N LEU A 1021 46.85 -6.83 -3.07
CA LEU A 1021 47.61 -7.12 -4.29
C LEU A 1021 47.93 -8.61 -4.47
N LYS A 1022 48.23 -9.34 -3.39
CA LYS A 1022 48.37 -10.82 -3.44
C LYS A 1022 47.03 -11.48 -3.79
N ASN A 1023 45.91 -11.01 -3.26
CA ASN A 1023 44.56 -11.49 -3.61
C ASN A 1023 44.27 -11.25 -5.10
N LEU A 1024 44.49 -10.04 -5.59
CA LEU A 1024 44.39 -9.68 -7.00
C LEU A 1024 45.27 -10.59 -7.89
N PHE A 1025 46.51 -10.88 -7.49
CA PHE A 1025 47.37 -11.82 -8.21
C PHE A 1025 46.78 -13.24 -8.26
N LEU A 1026 46.21 -13.75 -7.16
CA LEU A 1026 45.60 -15.08 -7.12
C LEU A 1026 44.37 -15.16 -8.02
N VAL A 1027 43.51 -14.12 -8.02
CA VAL A 1027 42.37 -14.01 -8.96
C VAL A 1027 42.87 -13.96 -10.40
N VAL A 1028 43.86 -13.13 -10.73
CA VAL A 1028 44.46 -13.04 -12.07
C VAL A 1028 45.04 -14.39 -12.53
N SER A 1029 45.62 -15.16 -11.61
CA SER A 1029 46.21 -16.48 -11.89
C SER A 1029 45.17 -17.57 -12.15
N SER A 1030 43.91 -17.39 -11.73
CA SER A 1030 42.77 -18.28 -12.02
C SER A 1030 41.87 -17.79 -13.17
N CYS A 1031 42.25 -16.70 -13.85
CA CYS A 1031 41.52 -16.16 -15.01
C CYS A 1031 41.91 -16.85 -16.33
N GLY A 1032 40.99 -16.88 -17.31
CA GLY A 1032 41.25 -17.48 -18.63
C GLY A 1032 42.37 -16.81 -19.44
N LEU A 1033 42.75 -15.57 -19.10
CA LEU A 1033 43.87 -14.84 -19.69
C LEU A 1033 45.14 -14.81 -18.82
N ALA A 1034 45.24 -15.67 -17.80
CA ALA A 1034 46.33 -15.67 -16.81
C ALA A 1034 47.74 -15.60 -17.43
N GLU A 1035 48.03 -16.35 -18.51
CA GLU A 1035 49.39 -16.40 -19.07
C GLU A 1035 49.88 -15.05 -19.63
N LEU A 1036 48.97 -14.11 -19.95
CA LEU A 1036 49.32 -12.74 -20.33
C LEU A 1036 49.33 -11.83 -19.10
N LEU A 1037 48.24 -11.85 -18.34
CA LEU A 1037 47.98 -10.90 -17.25
C LEU A 1037 48.93 -11.08 -16.05
N VAL A 1038 49.30 -12.32 -15.70
CA VAL A 1038 50.27 -12.61 -14.63
C VAL A 1038 51.63 -11.96 -14.93
N LYS A 1039 52.04 -11.92 -16.21
CA LYS A 1039 53.29 -11.27 -16.64
C LYS A 1039 53.23 -9.75 -16.47
N GLU A 1040 52.10 -9.13 -16.83
CA GLU A 1040 51.88 -7.69 -16.64
C GLU A 1040 51.84 -7.30 -15.16
N VAL A 1041 51.07 -8.04 -14.34
CA VAL A 1041 50.96 -7.81 -12.88
C VAL A 1041 52.32 -7.87 -12.20
N ILE A 1042 53.09 -8.94 -12.45
CA ILE A 1042 54.43 -9.10 -11.87
C ILE A 1042 55.36 -7.97 -12.32
N ALA A 1043 55.37 -7.64 -13.61
CA ALA A 1043 56.30 -6.63 -14.15
C ALA A 1043 55.99 -5.20 -13.69
N SER A 1044 54.72 -4.80 -13.71
CA SER A 1044 54.31 -3.41 -13.48
C SER A 1044 54.08 -3.05 -12.01
N ILE A 1045 53.73 -4.03 -11.16
CA ILE A 1045 53.43 -3.81 -9.73
C ILE A 1045 54.50 -4.40 -8.83
N PHE A 1046 54.80 -5.70 -8.95
CA PHE A 1046 55.66 -6.39 -7.98
C PHE A 1046 57.17 -6.18 -8.25
N LEU A 1047 57.60 -6.09 -9.52
CA LEU A 1047 58.99 -5.83 -9.94
C LEU A 1047 59.29 -4.35 -10.24
N ASN A 1048 58.45 -3.44 -9.72
CA ASN A 1048 58.61 -2.00 -9.83
C ASN A 1048 59.18 -1.44 -8.51
N PRO A 1049 60.51 -1.30 -8.36
CA PRO A 1049 61.10 -0.91 -7.08
C PRO A 1049 60.75 0.53 -6.67
N ILE A 1050 60.38 1.40 -7.63
CA ILE A 1050 60.08 2.81 -7.38
C ILE A 1050 58.86 2.93 -6.45
N THR A 1051 57.81 2.15 -6.70
CA THR A 1051 56.61 2.05 -5.87
C THR A 1051 56.93 1.67 -4.42
N TRP A 1052 57.88 0.75 -4.21
CA TRP A 1052 58.10 0.12 -2.90
C TRP A 1052 59.26 0.72 -2.10
N LEU A 1053 60.13 1.53 -2.72
CA LEU A 1053 61.42 1.99 -2.16
C LEU A 1053 61.31 2.65 -0.77
N TYR A 1054 60.29 3.49 -0.58
CA TYR A 1054 60.05 4.25 0.66
C TYR A 1054 59.10 3.54 1.64
N THR A 1055 58.65 2.32 1.36
CA THR A 1055 57.76 1.56 2.25
C THR A 1055 58.56 0.86 3.36
N VAL A 1056 57.91 0.57 4.49
CA VAL A 1056 58.57 -0.04 5.64
C VAL A 1056 59.17 -1.43 5.31
N PHE A 1057 60.31 -1.76 5.92
CA PHE A 1057 61.05 -3.02 5.67
C PHE A 1057 60.17 -4.28 5.69
N LYS A 1058 59.15 -4.33 6.57
CA LYS A 1058 58.21 -5.46 6.66
C LYS A 1058 57.48 -5.72 5.34
N VAL A 1059 57.02 -4.67 4.66
CA VAL A 1059 56.30 -4.76 3.37
C VAL A 1059 57.26 -5.17 2.26
N GLN A 1060 58.42 -4.53 2.16
CA GLN A 1060 59.43 -4.88 1.14
C GLN A 1060 59.94 -6.33 1.29
N ARG A 1061 60.15 -6.80 2.53
CA ARG A 1061 60.48 -8.20 2.81
C ARG A 1061 59.38 -9.14 2.30
N GLU A 1062 58.12 -8.86 2.64
CA GLU A 1062 56.98 -9.72 2.30
C GLU A 1062 56.71 -9.75 0.78
N LEU A 1063 56.91 -8.62 0.09
CA LEU A 1063 56.87 -8.49 -1.36
C LEU A 1063 57.89 -9.41 -2.05
N TYR A 1064 59.16 -9.34 -1.66
CA TYR A 1064 60.21 -10.15 -2.29
C TYR A 1064 60.14 -11.63 -1.89
N MET A 1065 59.67 -11.96 -0.67
CA MET A 1065 59.37 -13.34 -0.28
C MET A 1065 58.26 -13.95 -1.16
N PHE A 1066 57.19 -13.20 -1.43
CA PHE A 1066 56.12 -13.64 -2.33
C PHE A 1066 56.60 -13.82 -3.78
N LEU A 1067 57.45 -12.92 -4.29
CA LEU A 1067 58.07 -13.10 -5.60
C LEU A 1067 58.94 -14.36 -5.68
N ILE A 1068 59.73 -14.65 -4.65
CA ILE A 1068 60.51 -15.90 -4.56
C ILE A 1068 59.57 -17.11 -4.66
N GLU A 1069 58.48 -17.14 -3.89
CA GLU A 1069 57.47 -18.20 -3.92
C GLU A 1069 56.83 -18.38 -5.31
N GLN A 1070 56.39 -17.30 -5.96
CA GLN A 1070 55.77 -17.40 -7.30
C GLN A 1070 56.75 -17.85 -8.39
N PHE A 1071 58.04 -17.51 -8.27
CA PHE A 1071 59.07 -17.93 -9.22
C PHE A 1071 59.63 -19.33 -8.97
N ASP A 1072 59.50 -19.88 -7.76
CA ASP A 1072 59.77 -21.29 -7.47
C ASP A 1072 58.61 -22.18 -7.96
N ASN A 1073 57.36 -21.69 -7.80
CA ASN A 1073 56.15 -22.34 -8.32
C ASN A 1073 56.07 -22.36 -9.87
N ASP A 1074 56.39 -21.26 -10.55
CA ASP A 1074 56.57 -21.25 -12.01
C ASP A 1074 57.93 -20.63 -12.45
N PRO A 1075 58.96 -21.48 -12.61
CA PRO A 1075 60.27 -21.08 -13.14
C PRO A 1075 60.24 -20.33 -14.47
N ARG A 1076 59.20 -20.49 -15.30
CA ARG A 1076 59.09 -19.83 -16.62
C ARG A 1076 58.88 -18.31 -16.47
N LEU A 1077 58.21 -17.88 -15.40
CA LEU A 1077 57.98 -16.46 -15.13
C LEU A 1077 59.31 -15.74 -14.82
N LEU A 1078 60.19 -16.35 -14.02
CA LEU A 1078 61.51 -15.80 -13.70
C LEU A 1078 62.35 -15.55 -14.95
N LYS A 1079 62.45 -16.57 -15.83
CA LYS A 1079 63.18 -16.53 -17.11
C LYS A 1079 62.69 -15.43 -18.06
N ASN A 1080 61.43 -15.00 -17.94
CA ASN A 1080 60.83 -14.01 -18.82
C ASN A 1080 60.79 -12.60 -18.23
N LEU A 1081 60.69 -12.46 -16.90
CA LEU A 1081 60.39 -11.19 -16.24
C LEU A 1081 61.52 -10.66 -15.36
N CYS A 1082 62.30 -11.53 -14.71
CA CYS A 1082 63.25 -11.15 -13.67
C CYS A 1082 64.57 -11.91 -13.80
N ARG A 1083 65.30 -11.63 -14.90
CA ARG A 1083 66.66 -12.16 -15.08
C ARG A 1083 67.68 -11.41 -14.24
N PHE A 1084 68.80 -12.08 -14.00
CA PHE A 1084 69.94 -11.56 -13.24
C PHE A 1084 70.34 -10.09 -13.51
N PRO A 1085 70.45 -9.60 -14.78
CA PRO A 1085 70.73 -8.18 -15.05
C PRO A 1085 69.75 -7.21 -14.39
N ARG A 1086 68.44 -7.45 -14.53
CA ARG A 1086 67.38 -6.60 -13.98
C ARG A 1086 67.44 -6.53 -12.44
N ILE A 1087 67.87 -7.61 -11.81
CA ILE A 1087 68.01 -7.71 -10.35
C ILE A 1087 69.22 -6.90 -9.89
N ILE A 1088 70.32 -6.96 -10.63
CA ILE A 1088 71.50 -6.11 -10.40
C ILE A 1088 71.19 -4.63 -10.63
N ASP A 1089 70.43 -4.29 -11.68
CA ASP A 1089 69.95 -2.92 -11.93
C ASP A 1089 69.15 -2.38 -10.73
N ILE A 1090 68.19 -3.17 -10.22
CA ILE A 1090 67.37 -2.80 -9.05
C ILE A 1090 68.25 -2.57 -7.81
N ILE A 1091 69.24 -3.42 -7.56
CA ILE A 1091 70.16 -3.26 -6.43
C ILE A 1091 71.01 -1.98 -6.59
N GLN A 1092 71.60 -1.77 -7.78
CA GLN A 1092 72.48 -0.63 -8.06
C GLN A 1092 71.74 0.72 -8.06
N GLN A 1093 70.48 0.75 -8.48
CA GLN A 1093 69.67 1.97 -8.54
C GLN A 1093 69.01 2.28 -7.18
N CYS A 1094 68.47 1.29 -6.47
CA CYS A 1094 67.59 1.53 -5.32
C CYS A 1094 68.17 1.14 -3.94
N TYR A 1095 69.05 0.13 -3.86
CA TYR A 1095 69.41 -0.54 -2.60
C TYR A 1095 70.90 -0.44 -2.21
N TRP A 1096 71.57 0.62 -2.65
CA TRP A 1096 72.95 1.01 -2.32
C TRP A 1096 73.10 1.58 -0.88
N ASP A 1097 74.32 1.54 -0.30
CA ASP A 1097 74.67 2.12 1.01
C ASP A 1097 75.39 3.47 0.95
N GLU A 1098 76.03 3.79 -0.19
CA GLU A 1098 76.72 5.08 -0.45
C GLU A 1098 76.22 5.80 -1.71
N VAL A 1099 75.87 7.08 -1.59
CA VAL A 1099 75.48 7.95 -2.71
C VAL A 1099 76.69 8.35 -3.56
N LYS A 1100 77.14 7.47 -4.46
CA LYS A 1100 78.25 7.73 -5.41
C LYS A 1100 77.94 7.34 -6.86
N SER A 1101 76.72 6.89 -7.14
CA SER A 1101 76.25 6.53 -8.48
C SER A 1101 75.39 7.65 -9.07
N GLY A 1102 75.66 8.05 -10.32
CA GLY A 1102 74.79 8.95 -11.09
C GLY A 1102 73.45 8.34 -11.49
N PHE A 1103 73.25 7.04 -11.22
CA PHE A 1103 72.02 6.29 -11.46
C PHE A 1103 71.27 5.95 -10.16
N ALA A 1104 71.67 6.55 -9.02
CA ALA A 1104 71.05 6.30 -7.72
C ALA A 1104 69.67 6.97 -7.61
N ILE A 1105 68.64 6.18 -7.31
CA ILE A 1105 67.27 6.60 -7.00
C ILE A 1105 67.10 6.59 -5.47
N GLY A 1106 66.29 7.51 -4.93
CA GLY A 1106 65.96 7.56 -3.49
C GLY A 1106 67.09 8.07 -2.59
N GLY A 1107 67.96 8.95 -3.11
CA GLY A 1107 69.04 9.59 -2.34
C GLY A 1107 68.59 10.69 -1.37
N GLN A 1108 67.32 11.09 -1.43
CA GLN A 1108 66.67 12.07 -0.54
C GLN A 1108 65.36 11.47 -0.01
N PRO A 1109 64.85 11.93 1.14
CA PRO A 1109 63.50 11.57 1.60
C PRO A 1109 62.44 12.01 0.59
N LEU A 1110 61.34 11.26 0.51
CA LEU A 1110 60.18 11.63 -0.29
C LEU A 1110 59.42 12.75 0.43
N LEU A 1111 59.17 13.86 -0.27
CA LEU A 1111 58.48 15.03 0.26
C LEU A 1111 57.08 15.19 -0.35
N HIS A 1112 56.11 15.60 0.47
CA HIS A 1112 54.76 15.90 0.00
C HIS A 1112 54.76 17.15 -0.91
N PRO A 1113 54.18 17.12 -2.12
CA PRO A 1113 54.34 18.18 -3.12
C PRO A 1113 53.87 19.59 -2.71
N ILE A 1114 52.96 19.68 -1.72
CA ILE A 1114 52.37 20.96 -1.28
C ILE A 1114 52.96 21.41 0.07
N THR A 1115 53.09 20.50 1.04
CA THR A 1115 53.50 20.86 2.41
C THR A 1115 55.00 20.71 2.68
N ASN A 1116 55.76 20.12 1.75
CA ASN A 1116 57.18 19.76 1.91
C ASN A 1116 57.51 18.90 3.15
N GLN A 1117 56.51 18.27 3.77
CA GLN A 1117 56.72 17.31 4.86
C GLN A 1117 57.30 16.00 4.32
N VAL A 1118 58.09 15.30 5.15
CA VAL A 1118 58.65 13.99 4.79
C VAL A 1118 57.56 12.92 4.86
N ILE A 1119 57.13 12.43 3.70
CA ILE A 1119 56.15 11.33 3.57
C ILE A 1119 56.82 9.97 3.34
N GLY A 1120 58.13 9.90 3.15
CA GLY A 1120 58.81 8.61 3.01
C GLY A 1120 60.32 8.69 3.27
N GLU A 1121 60.81 7.78 4.10
CA GLU A 1121 62.24 7.54 4.27
C GLU A 1121 62.60 6.13 3.81
N ARG A 1122 63.83 5.97 3.32
CA ARG A 1122 64.36 4.68 2.88
C ARG A 1122 64.70 3.82 4.12
N PRO A 1123 64.48 2.48 4.10
CA PRO A 1123 64.85 1.60 5.23
C PRO A 1123 66.30 1.75 5.70
N ARG A 1124 66.57 1.33 6.94
CA ARG A 1124 67.90 1.41 7.56
C ARG A 1124 68.89 0.51 6.82
N ARG A 1125 70.21 0.79 6.89
CA ARG A 1125 71.26 0.00 6.21
C ARG A 1125 71.16 -1.51 6.48
N GLU A 1126 70.88 -1.90 7.73
CA GLU A 1126 70.66 -3.31 8.09
C GLU A 1126 69.45 -3.95 7.40
N GLU A 1127 68.40 -3.17 7.16
CA GLU A 1127 67.17 -3.59 6.50
C GLU A 1127 67.37 -3.67 4.98
N ILE A 1128 68.12 -2.71 4.42
CA ILE A 1128 68.54 -2.70 3.01
C ILE A 1128 69.42 -3.91 2.68
N HIS A 1129 70.39 -4.26 3.54
CA HIS A 1129 71.17 -5.50 3.36
C HIS A 1129 70.26 -6.75 3.40
N LYS A 1130 69.28 -6.82 4.32
CA LYS A 1130 68.29 -7.91 4.35
C LYS A 1130 67.43 -7.95 3.07
N ILE A 1131 67.05 -6.80 2.50
CA ILE A 1131 66.33 -6.72 1.21
C ILE A 1131 67.24 -7.14 0.04
N ARG A 1132 68.50 -6.70 0.01
CA ARG A 1132 69.51 -7.14 -0.97
C ARG A 1132 69.67 -8.65 -0.97
N LEU A 1133 69.70 -9.31 0.18
CA LEU A 1133 69.80 -10.77 0.26
C LEU A 1133 68.58 -11.51 -0.34
N LEU A 1134 67.38 -10.92 -0.30
CA LEU A 1134 66.18 -11.45 -0.97
C LEU A 1134 66.30 -11.27 -2.49
N LEU A 1135 66.63 -10.06 -2.95
CA LEU A 1135 66.86 -9.77 -4.37
C LEU A 1135 67.98 -10.64 -4.96
N LEU A 1136 69.08 -10.83 -4.24
CA LEU A 1136 70.19 -11.70 -4.66
C LEU A 1136 69.82 -13.18 -4.65
N SER A 1137 68.86 -13.60 -3.83
CA SER A 1137 68.32 -14.97 -3.90
C SER A 1137 67.49 -15.18 -5.17
N LEU A 1138 66.71 -14.17 -5.62
CA LEU A 1138 66.10 -14.17 -6.96
C LEU A 1138 67.17 -14.18 -8.07
N GLY A 1139 68.25 -13.42 -7.90
CA GLY A 1139 69.38 -13.37 -8.84
C GLY A 1139 70.05 -14.73 -9.01
N GLU A 1140 70.26 -15.44 -7.90
CA GLU A 1140 70.77 -16.80 -7.90
C GLU A 1140 69.78 -17.80 -8.49
N MET A 1141 68.47 -17.68 -8.24
CA MET A 1141 67.46 -18.50 -8.92
C MET A 1141 67.52 -18.32 -10.45
N SER A 1142 67.71 -17.09 -10.95
CA SER A 1142 67.90 -16.84 -12.38
C SER A 1142 69.15 -17.53 -12.92
N LEU A 1143 70.30 -17.39 -12.24
CA LEU A 1143 71.56 -18.01 -12.66
C LEU A 1143 71.51 -19.55 -12.59
N ARG A 1144 70.79 -20.11 -11.60
CA ARG A 1144 70.56 -21.56 -11.46
C ARG A 1144 69.74 -22.16 -12.60
N GLN A 1145 68.84 -21.40 -13.22
CA GLN A 1145 68.08 -21.86 -14.39
C GLN A 1145 68.92 -21.90 -15.66
N ASN A 1146 69.66 -20.83 -15.95
CA ASN A 1146 70.56 -20.73 -17.10
C ASN A 1146 71.48 -19.51 -16.96
N ILE A 1147 72.76 -19.65 -17.31
CA ILE A 1147 73.71 -18.54 -17.36
C ILE A 1147 73.90 -18.14 -18.83
N ALA A 1148 73.50 -16.93 -19.20
CA ALA A 1148 73.60 -16.40 -20.56
C ALA A 1148 74.63 -15.25 -20.67
N PRO A 1149 75.11 -14.92 -21.89
CA PRO A 1149 76.06 -13.83 -22.08
C PRO A 1149 75.64 -12.47 -21.49
N PRO A 1150 74.36 -12.06 -21.50
CA PRO A 1150 73.92 -10.81 -20.85
C PRO A 1150 74.14 -10.80 -19.33
N ASP A 1151 74.01 -11.95 -18.67
CA ASP A 1151 74.07 -12.06 -17.21
C ASP A 1151 75.51 -11.83 -16.72
N ILE A 1152 76.48 -12.41 -17.41
CA ILE A 1152 77.91 -12.18 -17.17
C ILE A 1152 78.32 -10.75 -17.55
N LYS A 1153 77.77 -10.17 -18.64
CA LYS A 1153 78.01 -8.77 -19.00
C LYS A 1153 77.50 -7.80 -17.94
N ALA A 1154 76.32 -8.05 -17.36
CA ALA A 1154 75.78 -7.25 -16.26
C ALA A 1154 76.62 -7.38 -14.98
N LEU A 1155 77.07 -8.60 -14.65
CA LEU A 1155 77.97 -8.83 -13.51
C LEU A 1155 79.28 -8.03 -13.63
N ILE A 1156 79.89 -8.03 -14.82
CA ILE A 1156 81.10 -7.27 -15.12
C ILE A 1156 80.84 -5.77 -15.03
N ALA A 1157 79.82 -5.27 -15.73
CA ALA A 1157 79.47 -3.84 -15.74
C ALA A 1157 79.17 -3.30 -14.33
N PHE A 1158 78.50 -4.09 -13.48
CA PHE A 1158 78.29 -3.75 -12.07
C PHE A 1158 79.60 -3.69 -11.27
N PHE A 1159 80.50 -4.67 -11.42
CA PHE A 1159 81.80 -4.68 -10.74
C PHE A 1159 82.78 -3.60 -11.23
N GLU A 1160 82.61 -3.08 -12.45
CA GLU A 1160 83.37 -1.95 -12.96
C GLU A 1160 82.75 -0.59 -12.52
N THR A 1161 81.43 -0.43 -12.63
CA THR A 1161 80.75 0.86 -12.37
C THR A 1161 80.37 1.11 -10.91
N SER A 1162 80.16 0.07 -10.09
CA SER A 1162 79.77 0.26 -8.69
C SER A 1162 80.95 0.74 -7.83
N HIS A 1163 80.71 1.76 -7.00
CA HIS A 1163 81.65 2.21 -5.97
C HIS A 1163 81.28 1.72 -4.57
N ASP A 1164 80.11 1.08 -4.42
CA ASP A 1164 79.60 0.55 -3.16
C ASP A 1164 80.25 -0.80 -2.84
N MET A 1165 81.09 -0.81 -1.80
CA MET A 1165 81.83 -2.00 -1.39
C MET A 1165 80.93 -3.07 -0.73
N ALA A 1166 79.84 -2.66 -0.07
CA ALA A 1166 78.92 -3.59 0.58
C ALA A 1166 78.03 -4.31 -0.44
N CYS A 1167 77.52 -3.59 -1.45
CA CYS A 1167 76.81 -4.22 -2.56
C CYS A 1167 77.71 -5.14 -3.39
N ILE A 1168 78.99 -4.79 -3.57
CA ILE A 1168 79.96 -5.66 -4.26
C ILE A 1168 80.25 -6.93 -3.45
N GLU A 1169 80.40 -6.82 -2.14
CA GLU A 1169 80.60 -7.99 -1.27
C GLU A 1169 79.39 -8.94 -1.25
N ASP A 1170 78.17 -8.41 -1.15
CA ASP A 1170 76.94 -9.21 -1.20
C ASP A 1170 76.78 -9.93 -2.56
N VAL A 1171 77.04 -9.24 -3.68
CA VAL A 1171 76.99 -9.83 -5.03
C VAL A 1171 78.07 -10.91 -5.20
N LEU A 1172 79.30 -10.67 -4.74
CA LEU A 1172 80.36 -11.69 -4.74
C LEU A 1172 79.96 -12.92 -3.92
N HIS A 1173 79.38 -12.72 -2.74
CA HIS A 1173 78.89 -13.82 -1.89
C HIS A 1173 77.83 -14.67 -2.59
N MET A 1174 76.88 -14.05 -3.28
CA MET A 1174 75.87 -14.75 -4.07
C MET A 1174 76.50 -15.51 -5.26
N VAL A 1175 77.40 -14.88 -6.03
CA VAL A 1175 78.07 -15.55 -7.16
C VAL A 1175 78.85 -16.77 -6.68
N ILE A 1176 79.62 -16.65 -5.59
CA ILE A 1176 80.37 -17.78 -5.01
C ILE A 1176 79.41 -18.90 -4.57
N ARG A 1177 78.26 -18.57 -3.96
CA ARG A 1177 77.24 -19.56 -3.55
C ARG A 1177 76.62 -20.29 -4.76
N ALA A 1178 76.33 -19.57 -5.83
CA ALA A 1178 75.82 -20.15 -7.08
C ALA A 1178 76.88 -21.05 -7.79
N VAL A 1179 78.08 -20.51 -7.97
CA VAL A 1179 79.20 -21.15 -8.70
C VAL A 1179 79.81 -22.32 -7.93
N SER A 1180 79.58 -22.44 -6.61
CA SER A 1180 79.90 -23.65 -5.83
C SER A 1180 79.19 -24.91 -6.34
N GLN A 1181 78.15 -24.80 -7.16
CA GLN A 1181 77.50 -25.93 -7.81
C GLN A 1181 78.25 -26.31 -9.09
N LYS A 1182 78.81 -27.54 -9.16
CA LYS A 1182 79.66 -28.00 -10.28
C LYS A 1182 79.04 -27.83 -11.68
N THR A 1183 77.72 -27.96 -11.81
CA THR A 1183 77.00 -27.76 -13.08
C THR A 1183 77.02 -26.30 -13.52
N LEU A 1184 76.83 -25.36 -12.59
CA LEU A 1184 76.85 -23.92 -12.86
C LEU A 1184 78.27 -23.39 -13.04
N LEU A 1185 79.26 -23.95 -12.34
CA LEU A 1185 80.68 -23.63 -12.53
C LEU A 1185 81.12 -23.78 -13.99
N VAL A 1186 80.77 -24.88 -14.66
CA VAL A 1186 81.12 -25.12 -16.06
C VAL A 1186 80.49 -24.06 -16.97
N SER A 1187 79.17 -23.86 -16.85
CA SER A 1187 78.44 -22.85 -17.65
C SER A 1187 78.95 -21.42 -17.40
N PHE A 1188 79.23 -21.06 -16.14
CA PHE A 1188 79.80 -19.77 -15.77
C PHE A 1188 81.18 -19.56 -16.40
N LEU A 1189 82.07 -20.56 -16.32
CA LEU A 1189 83.41 -20.49 -16.93
C LEU A 1189 83.34 -20.38 -18.46
N GLU A 1190 82.44 -21.11 -19.12
CA GLU A 1190 82.21 -20.98 -20.58
C GLU A 1190 81.80 -19.56 -20.95
N GLN A 1191 80.76 -19.01 -20.30
CA GLN A 1191 80.27 -17.66 -20.60
C GLN A 1191 81.29 -16.56 -20.25
N VAL A 1192 82.04 -16.71 -19.16
CA VAL A 1192 83.14 -15.79 -18.79
C VAL A 1192 84.28 -15.85 -19.81
N ASN A 1193 84.67 -17.04 -20.27
CA ASN A 1193 85.73 -17.19 -21.27
C ASN A 1193 85.36 -16.58 -22.63
N LEU A 1194 84.08 -16.64 -23.02
CA LEU A 1194 83.56 -15.97 -24.24
C LEU A 1194 83.63 -14.44 -24.19
N ILE A 1195 83.77 -13.82 -23.01
CA ILE A 1195 83.75 -12.36 -22.81
C ILE A 1195 85.15 -11.79 -22.49
N GLY A 1196 86.11 -12.64 -22.12
CA GLY A 1196 87.51 -12.25 -21.84
C GLY A 1196 88.21 -13.03 -20.72
N GLY A 1197 87.52 -14.01 -20.13
CA GLY A 1197 88.06 -14.89 -19.08
C GLY A 1197 88.13 -14.22 -17.70
N CYS A 1198 88.55 -14.99 -16.69
CA CYS A 1198 88.52 -14.56 -15.29
C CYS A 1198 89.44 -13.35 -14.97
N ARG A 1199 90.25 -12.90 -15.93
CA ARG A 1199 91.08 -11.68 -15.81
C ARG A 1199 90.25 -10.43 -15.53
N ILE A 1200 89.01 -10.38 -15.98
CA ILE A 1200 88.12 -9.21 -15.79
C ILE A 1200 87.87 -8.94 -14.30
N PHE A 1201 87.77 -10.00 -13.47
CA PHE A 1201 87.58 -9.86 -12.02
C PHE A 1201 88.85 -9.44 -11.25
N VAL A 1202 90.03 -9.42 -11.89
CA VAL A 1202 91.30 -9.02 -11.23
C VAL A 1202 91.28 -7.54 -10.82
N ASN A 1203 90.51 -6.70 -11.52
CA ASN A 1203 90.32 -5.29 -11.14
C ASN A 1203 89.72 -5.13 -9.73
N LEU A 1204 88.96 -6.11 -9.23
CA LEU A 1204 88.42 -6.08 -7.86
C LEU A 1204 89.51 -6.23 -6.80
N LEU A 1205 90.63 -6.91 -7.09
CA LEU A 1205 91.77 -7.05 -6.16
C LEU A 1205 92.52 -5.72 -5.93
N GLN A 1206 92.33 -4.74 -6.83
CA GLN A 1206 92.91 -3.40 -6.70
C GLN A 1206 92.13 -2.50 -5.72
N ARG A 1207 90.86 -2.82 -5.43
CA ARG A 1207 90.03 -2.04 -4.48
C ARG A 1207 90.59 -2.12 -3.05
N TYR A 1208 90.28 -1.14 -2.20
CA TYR A 1208 90.89 -1.02 -0.86
C TYR A 1208 90.33 -2.01 0.18
N ALA A 1209 89.11 -2.52 0.03
CA ALA A 1209 88.45 -3.37 1.02
C ALA A 1209 89.07 -4.78 1.09
N ILE A 1210 89.52 -5.18 2.28
CA ILE A 1210 90.15 -6.50 2.52
C ILE A 1210 89.15 -7.65 2.30
N SER A 1211 87.90 -7.46 2.70
CA SER A 1211 86.84 -8.46 2.58
C SER A 1211 86.58 -8.84 1.12
N ILE A 1212 86.44 -7.86 0.22
CA ILE A 1212 86.36 -8.06 -1.24
C ILE A 1212 87.55 -8.88 -1.75
N LYS A 1213 88.80 -8.59 -1.33
CA LYS A 1213 89.97 -9.38 -1.75
C LYS A 1213 89.88 -10.83 -1.31
N ILE A 1214 89.35 -11.09 -0.11
CA ILE A 1214 89.12 -12.45 0.40
C ILE A 1214 88.04 -13.16 -0.43
N GLN A 1215 86.89 -12.53 -0.71
CA GLN A 1215 85.85 -13.16 -1.52
C GLN A 1215 86.31 -13.41 -2.97
N VAL A 1216 86.98 -12.45 -3.61
CA VAL A 1216 87.55 -12.63 -4.95
C VAL A 1216 88.59 -13.75 -4.96
N SER A 1217 89.42 -13.89 -3.92
CA SER A 1217 90.35 -15.03 -3.80
C SER A 1217 89.62 -16.37 -3.68
N LYS A 1218 88.44 -16.44 -3.04
CA LYS A 1218 87.57 -17.63 -3.02
C LYS A 1218 86.85 -17.89 -4.35
N LEU A 1219 86.68 -16.88 -5.20
CA LEU A 1219 86.09 -17.03 -6.54
C LEU A 1219 87.12 -17.55 -7.56
N PHE A 1220 88.41 -17.41 -7.27
CA PHE A 1220 89.52 -17.97 -8.05
C PHE A 1220 89.98 -19.38 -7.60
N ALA A 1221 89.41 -19.91 -6.51
CA ALA A 1221 89.84 -21.17 -5.87
C ALA A 1221 88.79 -22.29 -6.00
#